data_AF-A0A8C4VEZ5-F1
#
_entry.id   AF-A0A8C4VEZ5-F1
#
_cell.length_a   1.000
_cell.length_b   1.000
_cell.length_c   1.000
_cell.angle_alpha   90.00
_cell.angle_beta   90.00
_cell.angle_gamma   90.00
#
_symmetry.space_group_name_H-M   'P 1'
#
loop_
_entity.id
_entity.type
_entity.pdbx_description
1 polymer ?
#
loop_
_entity_poly.entity_id
_entity_poly.type
_entity_poly.pdbx_seq_one_letter_code
_entity_poly.pdbx_strand_id
1 'polypeptide(L)'
;MAGAGAVLGELSLMDKGIGSLLEITLSSELHTINLHCNQISKIEGLGHIQSLQHLDLSSNQINQIEGLSTLTNLRTLNLSCNLITKVEGFLDLRGTSHKISRIDLHSNCISSINHLLQCMIGLHYLTNLTLEKNGKGNPVCDTTGYREIILQTLPQLTLLDGRNVFGEPVNFTEENSSDLQCLEGLLDCLVSSSPSCHEEQICVNLQVITPHIDKVLAQFRQRASIPTQSTLSSSEPVSSSEPERTKIDNDLYSEMRIKKLEDQISQLLKKVSNCSRTGTPLKVLKAKRDTDLTSESECESGKENNRKVAKRSKIPNYYKSTLSTKGHANHLKGKITDRGEEQNYLKLKCLHSQMKEDSSCVNSASETPDLEVVGKSAKKLMGRPKNQIRKTEDVNSSTAEESTYRALVQELDQEKEKRWKAEQAEKKLRDYIKELQKQSKEEKNIQSMAVYTTERLKELILRERNTKTGLQADIQQLKDETERLSNELNQARNKEEDQRKALQTLEETLSKMETQRVQQQATGMKQIQEAELKASVTEREVQLLRVSLRQQKEKVNQLHELLMLKEQEHRRELETRVALNGSEFQDALSKEIAKEQQRHEERIKEFQEKISILNQQYMELENEFRIALTIEAKRFKEVKDGFENVTAELAEHKCALFQSQQKQKQSAALIQELTSMVKEQKARITEVVKSKQETAANLKSRIRALETSVEEDKQKTIQIELLKQEKSKLISQLTAQESVIDGLKVERKIWGQELAQQGASLAQDRGKLEAKIEVLTNESEILKKQNERDNDALRIKTKIVEDQTETIRKLKEGLQERDEQMRKQLEENIESQKTFQVQLDEKTAQLEELMEKLERQNERKEELKQLLEEKEAELEDIRKAYSAMNKKWQDKGELLSHLEMQVKQMKENFDIKEKKLIDERNKSLQTQKVAMEKLHSMDDAFRRQLESTLAAHQAELLQLANEKQKQIEAANEKVYRVEEEMRQLLQETANSKKVMEEKIRRLTSALSDIQQDL
;
A
#
# COMPACT_ATOMS: atom_id res chain seq x y z
N MET A 1 38.82 -5.60 32.50
CA MET A 1 37.98 -4.89 33.51
C MET A 1 36.54 -5.35 33.30
N ALA A 2 35.73 -5.46 34.34
CA ALA A 2 34.30 -5.77 34.20
C ALA A 2 33.50 -4.51 33.88
N GLY A 3 32.45 -4.63 33.07
CA GLY A 3 31.70 -3.47 32.56
C GLY A 3 30.59 -3.81 31.56
N ALA A 4 29.91 -4.94 31.74
CA ALA A 4 28.70 -5.29 31.00
C ALA A 4 27.56 -5.47 32.01
N GLY A 5 26.42 -4.81 31.76
CA GLY A 5 25.22 -4.96 32.57
C GLY A 5 24.56 -6.30 32.28
N ALA A 6 24.95 -7.35 33.01
CA ALA A 6 24.34 -8.66 32.89
C ALA A 6 22.91 -8.64 33.46
N VAL A 7 21.92 -8.42 32.58
CA VAL A 7 20.55 -8.88 32.81
C VAL A 7 20.63 -10.40 33.03
N LEU A 8 19.96 -10.90 34.07
CA LEU A 8 20.04 -12.30 34.48
C LEU A 8 19.61 -13.23 33.34
N GLY A 9 20.59 -13.91 32.73
CA GLY A 9 20.39 -14.87 31.65
C GLY A 9 20.80 -14.41 30.25
N GLU A 10 21.25 -13.16 30.04
CA GLU A 10 21.62 -12.68 28.70
C GLU A 10 23.14 -12.55 28.49
N LEU A 11 23.63 -13.05 27.34
CA LEU A 11 25.02 -12.92 26.90
C LEU A 11 25.07 -12.38 25.46
N SER A 12 25.73 -11.24 25.27
CA SER A 12 25.97 -10.64 23.95
C SER A 12 27.47 -10.48 23.68
N LEU A 13 27.94 -11.14 22.62
CA LEU A 13 29.34 -11.19 22.15
C LEU A 13 29.40 -10.92 20.63
N MET A 14 28.63 -9.94 20.17
CA MET A 14 28.62 -9.49 18.78
C MET A 14 29.97 -8.91 18.36
N ASP A 15 30.44 -9.23 17.15
CA ASP A 15 31.70 -8.72 16.56
C ASP A 15 32.92 -8.87 17.50
N LYS A 16 33.26 -10.14 17.82
CA LYS A 16 34.39 -10.49 18.68
C LYS A 16 35.41 -11.42 18.01
N GLY A 17 35.18 -11.80 16.74
CA GLY A 17 36.08 -12.64 15.96
C GLY A 17 36.21 -14.09 16.45
N ILE A 18 35.24 -14.58 17.23
CA ILE A 18 35.28 -15.92 17.86
C ILE A 18 35.22 -17.01 16.78
N GLY A 19 36.09 -18.02 16.85
CA GLY A 19 36.23 -19.07 15.84
C GLY A 19 35.49 -20.37 16.19
N SER A 20 35.42 -20.72 17.48
CA SER A 20 34.61 -21.83 18.00
C SER A 20 33.85 -21.44 19.27
N LEU A 21 32.65 -21.98 19.42
CA LEU A 21 31.85 -21.88 20.63
C LEU A 21 32.54 -22.49 21.86
N LEU A 22 33.47 -23.44 21.66
CA LEU A 22 34.26 -24.05 22.74
C LEU A 22 35.28 -23.09 23.37
N GLU A 23 35.59 -21.97 22.71
CA GLU A 23 36.46 -20.91 23.25
C GLU A 23 35.72 -20.04 24.29
N ILE A 24 34.39 -20.17 24.38
CA ILE A 24 33.53 -19.39 25.29
C ILE A 24 33.11 -20.25 26.48
N THR A 25 33.39 -19.79 27.70
CA THR A 25 32.82 -20.41 28.92
C THR A 25 31.37 -19.96 29.12
N LEU A 26 30.42 -20.68 28.52
CA LEU A 26 28.99 -20.40 28.59
C LEU A 26 28.36 -20.98 29.87
N SER A 27 27.56 -20.18 30.58
CA SER A 27 26.81 -20.62 31.76
C SER A 27 25.55 -21.42 31.38
N SER A 28 25.19 -22.42 32.20
CA SER A 28 23.98 -23.23 32.05
C SER A 28 22.67 -22.51 32.40
N GLU A 29 22.73 -21.26 32.85
CA GLU A 29 21.57 -20.42 33.19
C GLU A 29 21.24 -19.38 32.09
N LEU A 30 21.93 -19.42 30.94
CA LEU A 30 21.69 -18.48 29.84
C LEU A 30 20.38 -18.78 29.12
N HIS A 31 19.62 -17.72 28.87
CA HIS A 31 18.33 -17.69 28.18
C HIS A 31 18.44 -17.04 26.79
N THR A 32 19.30 -16.02 26.66
CA THR A 32 19.60 -15.32 25.40
C THR A 32 21.10 -15.37 25.13
N ILE A 33 21.51 -15.86 23.96
CA ILE A 33 22.89 -15.78 23.47
C ILE A 33 22.89 -15.09 22.11
N ASN A 34 23.64 -13.99 21.99
CA ASN A 34 23.87 -13.28 20.74
C ASN A 34 25.36 -13.30 20.36
N LEU A 35 25.66 -13.94 19.23
CA LEU A 35 26.99 -14.14 18.65
C LEU A 35 27.04 -13.63 17.19
N HIS A 36 26.20 -12.66 16.84
CA HIS A 36 26.16 -12.01 15.53
C HIS A 36 27.54 -11.49 15.08
N CYS A 37 27.88 -11.66 13.80
CA CYS A 37 29.16 -11.22 13.21
C CYS A 37 30.39 -11.83 13.92
N ASN A 38 30.49 -13.16 13.95
CA ASN A 38 31.71 -13.86 14.40
C ASN A 38 32.24 -14.77 13.27
N GLN A 39 33.23 -15.62 13.58
CA GLN A 39 33.87 -16.53 12.61
C GLN A 39 33.54 -18.00 12.93
N ILE A 40 32.41 -18.23 13.62
CA ILE A 40 31.98 -19.56 14.07
C ILE A 40 31.68 -20.43 12.85
N SER A 41 32.36 -21.58 12.75
CA SER A 41 32.22 -22.52 11.62
C SER A 41 31.37 -23.75 11.93
N LYS A 42 31.12 -24.03 13.23
CA LYS A 42 30.39 -25.19 13.74
C LYS A 42 29.51 -24.84 14.93
N ILE A 43 28.39 -25.53 15.08
CA ILE A 43 27.51 -25.42 16.24
C ILE A 43 27.88 -26.54 17.22
N GLU A 44 28.64 -26.19 18.26
CA GLU A 44 29.20 -27.12 19.25
C GLU A 44 29.22 -26.47 20.64
N GLY A 45 29.47 -27.24 21.70
CA GLY A 45 29.62 -26.70 23.06
C GLY A 45 28.34 -26.18 23.75
N LEU A 46 27.17 -26.22 23.11
CA LEU A 46 25.89 -25.75 23.69
C LEU A 46 25.17 -26.80 24.56
N GLY A 47 25.72 -28.01 24.68
CA GLY A 47 25.04 -29.20 25.21
C GLY A 47 24.45 -29.07 26.63
N HIS A 48 25.04 -28.23 27.47
CA HIS A 48 24.67 -28.02 28.88
C HIS A 48 23.69 -26.86 29.12
N ILE A 49 23.32 -26.09 28.09
CA ILE A 49 22.56 -24.84 28.22
C ILE A 49 21.06 -25.08 27.96
N GLN A 50 20.44 -25.94 28.78
CA GLN A 50 19.05 -26.37 28.58
C GLN A 50 18.01 -25.26 28.84
N SER A 51 18.40 -24.13 29.43
CA SER A 51 17.58 -22.93 29.61
C SER A 51 17.50 -22.03 28.36
N LEU A 52 18.32 -22.27 27.34
CA LEU A 52 18.46 -21.36 26.20
C LEU A 52 17.15 -21.24 25.41
N GLN A 53 16.66 -20.03 25.24
CA GLN A 53 15.41 -19.70 24.53
C GLN A 53 15.68 -18.97 23.20
N HIS A 54 16.71 -18.13 23.15
CA HIS A 54 17.07 -17.36 21.96
C HIS A 54 18.56 -17.51 21.64
N LEU A 55 18.87 -17.88 20.40
CA LEU A 55 20.22 -18.04 19.89
C LEU A 55 20.40 -17.30 18.56
N ASP A 56 21.22 -16.26 18.56
CA ASP A 56 21.66 -15.56 17.35
C ASP A 56 23.09 -15.95 16.98
N LEU A 57 23.23 -16.60 15.82
CA LEU A 57 24.47 -17.01 15.17
C LEU A 57 24.55 -16.43 13.75
N SER A 58 23.83 -15.34 13.47
CA SER A 58 23.80 -14.74 12.13
C SER A 58 25.12 -14.07 11.76
N SER A 59 25.42 -14.00 10.46
CA SER A 59 26.69 -13.48 9.94
C SER A 59 27.90 -14.24 10.50
N ASN A 60 27.89 -15.57 10.38
CA ASN A 60 28.98 -16.47 10.76
C ASN A 60 29.37 -17.37 9.55
N GLN A 61 30.20 -18.40 9.76
CA GLN A 61 30.74 -19.27 8.70
C GLN A 61 30.18 -20.71 8.78
N ILE A 62 29.01 -20.91 9.40
CA ILE A 62 28.40 -22.22 9.63
C ILE A 62 27.95 -22.82 8.29
N ASN A 63 28.33 -24.07 8.01
CA ASN A 63 28.04 -24.75 6.74
C ASN A 63 27.03 -25.92 6.82
N GLN A 64 26.82 -26.45 8.04
CA GLN A 64 25.88 -27.52 8.35
C GLN A 64 25.24 -27.24 9.71
N ILE A 65 23.94 -27.52 9.84
CA ILE A 65 23.24 -27.48 11.12
C ILE A 65 23.51 -28.79 11.87
N GLU A 66 24.06 -28.68 13.08
CA GLU A 66 24.42 -29.77 13.99
C GLU A 66 24.34 -29.28 15.45
N GLY A 67 24.51 -30.15 16.45
CA GLY A 67 24.71 -29.76 17.86
C GLY A 67 23.52 -29.17 18.64
N LEU A 68 22.33 -29.03 18.04
CA LEU A 68 21.15 -28.41 18.67
C LEU A 68 20.28 -29.36 19.52
N SER A 69 20.51 -30.67 19.44
CA SER A 69 19.58 -31.72 19.91
C SER A 69 19.20 -31.65 21.40
N THR A 70 20.04 -31.07 22.25
CA THR A 70 19.81 -30.90 23.70
C THR A 70 19.01 -29.65 24.07
N LEU A 71 18.79 -28.73 23.14
CA LEU A 71 18.22 -27.40 23.40
C LEU A 71 16.68 -27.40 23.37
N THR A 72 16.07 -28.17 24.28
CA THR A 72 14.62 -28.41 24.32
C THR A 72 13.77 -27.14 24.51
N ASN A 73 14.28 -26.13 25.20
CA ASN A 73 13.59 -24.85 25.42
C ASN A 73 13.88 -23.77 24.36
N LEU A 74 14.68 -24.06 23.32
CA LEU A 74 15.01 -23.10 22.28
C LEU A 74 13.76 -22.72 21.48
N ARG A 75 13.43 -21.44 21.46
CA ARG A 75 12.26 -20.84 20.78
C ARG A 75 12.67 -20.17 19.47
N THR A 76 13.73 -19.36 19.52
CA THR A 76 14.22 -18.56 18.39
C THR A 76 15.64 -18.94 18.01
N LEU A 77 15.85 -19.24 16.73
CA LEU A 77 17.16 -19.53 16.15
C LEU A 77 17.40 -18.65 14.93
N ASN A 78 18.37 -17.73 15.01
CA ASN A 78 18.81 -16.92 13.87
C ASN A 78 20.15 -17.46 13.35
N LEU A 79 20.13 -18.01 12.13
CA LEU A 79 21.26 -18.54 11.37
C LEU A 79 21.41 -17.82 10.02
N SER A 80 20.79 -16.65 9.84
CA SER A 80 20.87 -15.87 8.60
C SER A 80 22.32 -15.45 8.26
N CYS A 81 22.59 -15.20 6.97
CA CYS A 81 23.91 -14.79 6.48
C CYS A 81 25.04 -15.76 6.87
N ASN A 82 24.81 -17.07 6.73
CA ASN A 82 25.81 -18.13 6.92
C ASN A 82 26.06 -18.88 5.58
N LEU A 83 26.79 -19.99 5.61
CA LEU A 83 27.13 -20.81 4.45
C LEU A 83 26.38 -22.16 4.44
N ILE A 84 25.19 -22.22 5.07
CA ILE A 84 24.50 -23.48 5.33
C ILE A 84 24.04 -24.13 4.03
N THR A 85 24.51 -25.35 3.80
CA THR A 85 24.14 -26.21 2.67
C THR A 85 23.34 -27.44 3.11
N LYS A 86 23.54 -27.88 4.36
CA LYS A 86 22.87 -29.05 4.96
C LYS A 86 22.06 -28.66 6.18
N VAL A 87 20.82 -29.13 6.23
CA VAL A 87 19.84 -28.83 7.29
C VAL A 87 19.43 -30.09 8.09
N GLU A 88 20.24 -31.14 7.99
CA GLU A 88 20.02 -32.46 8.61
C GLU A 88 19.83 -32.37 10.14
N GLY A 89 20.50 -31.44 10.83
CA GLY A 89 20.35 -31.24 12.27
C GLY A 89 18.96 -30.79 12.74
N PHE A 90 18.03 -30.41 11.85
CA PHE A 90 16.62 -30.24 12.22
C PHE A 90 15.89 -31.57 12.46
N LEU A 91 16.41 -32.69 11.95
CA LEU A 91 15.88 -34.03 12.25
C LEU A 91 15.96 -34.34 13.76
N ASP A 92 17.00 -33.82 14.44
CA ASP A 92 17.22 -34.02 15.87
C ASP A 92 16.30 -33.16 16.76
N LEU A 93 15.58 -32.19 16.18
CA LEU A 93 14.62 -31.32 16.85
C LEU A 93 13.15 -31.75 16.62
N ARG A 94 12.94 -32.91 15.99
CA ARG A 94 11.60 -33.44 15.70
C ARG A 94 10.88 -33.93 16.95
N GLY A 95 9.57 -33.66 17.02
CA GLY A 95 8.69 -34.08 18.10
C GLY A 95 8.19 -32.92 18.95
N THR A 96 7.62 -33.24 20.11
CA THR A 96 7.04 -32.25 21.04
C THR A 96 8.00 -31.85 22.18
N SER A 97 9.22 -32.40 22.21
CA SER A 97 10.26 -32.10 23.19
C SER A 97 10.96 -30.75 22.96
N HIS A 98 10.88 -30.19 21.75
CA HIS A 98 11.64 -29.01 21.34
C HIS A 98 10.69 -27.86 20.97
N LYS A 99 10.79 -26.74 21.67
CA LYS A 99 9.84 -25.62 21.60
C LYS A 99 10.15 -24.59 20.49
N ILE A 100 10.83 -25.02 19.42
CA ILE A 100 11.35 -24.12 18.39
C ILE A 100 10.21 -23.59 17.51
N SER A 101 9.98 -22.28 17.58
CA SER A 101 8.86 -21.58 16.94
C SER A 101 9.28 -20.64 15.82
N ARG A 102 10.51 -20.12 15.87
CA ARG A 102 11.05 -19.19 14.88
C ARG A 102 12.44 -19.58 14.40
N ILE A 103 12.59 -19.72 13.07
CA ILE A 103 13.86 -20.04 12.40
C ILE A 103 14.13 -19.01 11.30
N ASP A 104 15.15 -18.17 11.50
CA ASP A 104 15.62 -17.19 10.52
C ASP A 104 16.88 -17.73 9.80
N LEU A 105 16.75 -18.06 8.51
CA LEU A 105 17.75 -18.75 7.67
C LEU A 105 18.12 -17.99 6.38
N HIS A 106 17.64 -16.78 6.17
CA HIS A 106 17.86 -16.04 4.92
C HIS A 106 19.35 -15.82 4.60
N SER A 107 19.67 -15.61 3.31
CA SER A 107 21.05 -15.45 2.84
C SER A 107 21.97 -16.65 3.19
N ASN A 108 21.51 -17.88 2.95
CA ASN A 108 22.29 -19.12 3.07
C ASN A 108 22.35 -19.86 1.71
N CYS A 109 22.98 -21.05 1.67
CA CYS A 109 23.24 -21.82 0.45
C CYS A 109 22.30 -23.04 0.26
N ILE A 110 21.09 -23.00 0.81
CA ILE A 110 20.12 -24.11 0.73
C ILE A 110 19.54 -24.20 -0.69
N SER A 111 19.78 -25.30 -1.40
CA SER A 111 19.45 -25.48 -2.82
C SER A 111 18.37 -26.53 -3.14
N SER A 112 17.95 -27.35 -2.16
CA SER A 112 16.99 -28.43 -2.37
C SER A 112 15.77 -28.29 -1.47
N ILE A 113 14.63 -27.93 -2.07
CA ILE A 113 13.35 -27.82 -1.36
C ILE A 113 12.93 -29.14 -0.71
N ASN A 114 13.15 -30.27 -1.39
CA ASN A 114 12.81 -31.59 -0.87
C ASN A 114 13.65 -31.98 0.35
N HIS A 115 14.95 -31.63 0.37
CA HIS A 115 15.82 -31.87 1.53
C HIS A 115 15.40 -30.99 2.72
N LEU A 116 15.09 -29.72 2.47
CA LEU A 116 14.59 -28.80 3.50
C LEU A 116 13.29 -29.30 4.13
N LEU A 117 12.28 -29.62 3.29
CA LEU A 117 11.00 -30.15 3.75
C LEU A 117 11.16 -31.47 4.51
N GLN A 118 11.98 -32.41 4.00
CA GLN A 118 12.25 -33.66 4.69
C GLN A 118 12.85 -33.44 6.09
N CYS A 119 13.74 -32.46 6.27
CA CYS A 119 14.33 -32.17 7.57
C CYS A 119 13.35 -31.45 8.52
N MET A 120 12.47 -30.60 8.00
CA MET A 120 11.56 -29.75 8.80
C MET A 120 10.20 -30.38 9.13
N ILE A 121 9.75 -31.41 8.39
CA ILE A 121 8.59 -32.22 8.75
C ILE A 121 8.84 -32.84 10.14
N GLY A 122 7.94 -32.57 11.10
CA GLY A 122 8.07 -33.00 12.50
C GLY A 122 8.47 -31.91 13.49
N LEU A 123 8.75 -30.67 13.04
CA LEU A 123 8.87 -29.50 13.91
C LEU A 123 7.46 -28.99 14.26
N HIS A 124 6.91 -29.44 15.40
CA HIS A 124 5.50 -29.21 15.75
C HIS A 124 5.16 -27.78 16.17
N TYR A 125 6.12 -27.04 16.74
CA TYR A 125 5.90 -25.68 17.26
C TYR A 125 6.31 -24.56 16.28
N LEU A 126 6.84 -24.92 15.10
CA LEU A 126 7.36 -23.95 14.13
C LEU A 126 6.23 -23.14 13.48
N THR A 127 6.16 -21.85 13.82
CA THR A 127 5.17 -20.90 13.26
C THR A 127 5.79 -19.92 12.26
N ASN A 128 7.08 -19.59 12.40
CA ASN A 128 7.77 -18.59 11.59
C ASN A 128 9.07 -19.12 10.96
N LEU A 129 9.20 -18.97 9.64
CA LEU A 129 10.38 -19.35 8.85
C LEU A 129 10.76 -18.23 7.88
N THR A 130 12.03 -17.81 7.86
CA THR A 130 12.56 -16.85 6.89
C THR A 130 13.70 -17.47 6.08
N LEU A 131 13.45 -17.79 4.81
CA LEU A 131 14.43 -18.24 3.81
C LEU A 131 14.87 -17.09 2.89
N GLU A 132 14.03 -16.07 2.74
CA GLU A 132 14.25 -14.85 1.96
C GLU A 132 13.96 -13.59 2.80
N LYS A 133 14.87 -12.62 2.73
CA LYS A 133 14.66 -11.28 3.30
C LYS A 133 15.42 -10.24 2.48
N ASN A 134 14.81 -9.09 2.24
CA ASN A 134 15.41 -7.93 1.56
C ASN A 134 16.14 -8.27 0.23
N GLY A 135 15.59 -9.20 -0.57
CA GLY A 135 16.17 -9.62 -1.85
C GLY A 135 17.43 -10.50 -1.74
N LYS A 136 17.73 -11.06 -0.56
CA LYS A 136 18.84 -12.00 -0.32
C LYS A 136 18.29 -13.36 0.15
N GLY A 137 17.75 -14.10 -0.81
CA GLY A 137 17.20 -15.44 -0.60
C GLY A 137 18.25 -16.53 -0.41
N ASN A 138 17.76 -17.75 -0.16
CA ASN A 138 18.48 -18.98 -0.44
C ASN A 138 18.19 -19.40 -1.90
N PRO A 139 19.06 -20.18 -2.57
CA PRO A 139 18.79 -20.69 -3.93
C PRO A 139 17.48 -21.48 -4.08
N VAL A 140 16.95 -22.04 -2.98
CA VAL A 140 15.62 -22.67 -2.97
C VAL A 140 14.47 -21.69 -3.30
N CYS A 141 14.63 -20.40 -2.97
CA CYS A 141 13.63 -19.34 -3.22
C CYS A 141 13.49 -18.99 -4.72
N ASP A 142 14.48 -19.33 -5.56
CA ASP A 142 14.39 -19.19 -7.02
C ASP A 142 13.44 -20.25 -7.64
N THR A 143 12.98 -21.23 -6.87
CA THR A 143 12.08 -22.30 -7.34
C THR A 143 10.67 -21.74 -7.56
N THR A 144 10.14 -21.87 -8.78
CA THR A 144 8.76 -21.48 -9.10
C THR A 144 7.75 -22.22 -8.20
N GLY A 145 7.00 -21.48 -7.40
CA GLY A 145 6.02 -22.04 -6.47
C GLY A 145 6.58 -22.48 -5.10
N TYR A 146 7.79 -22.06 -4.73
CA TYR A 146 8.41 -22.48 -3.45
C TYR A 146 7.50 -22.18 -2.24
N ARG A 147 6.82 -21.03 -2.25
CA ARG A 147 5.97 -20.57 -1.15
C ARG A 147 4.77 -21.48 -0.95
N GLU A 148 4.08 -21.79 -2.04
CA GLU A 148 2.93 -22.68 -2.10
C GLU A 148 3.32 -24.10 -1.66
N ILE A 149 4.45 -24.61 -2.16
CA ILE A 149 4.97 -25.94 -1.81
C ILE A 149 5.31 -26.03 -0.31
N ILE A 150 5.94 -25.00 0.27
CA ILE A 150 6.27 -24.97 1.71
C ILE A 150 5.01 -24.88 2.55
N LEU A 151 4.09 -23.95 2.26
CA LEU A 151 2.84 -23.79 3.03
C LEU A 151 1.92 -25.02 2.91
N GLN A 152 1.90 -25.71 1.78
CA GLN A 152 1.15 -26.97 1.61
C GLN A 152 1.77 -28.13 2.40
N THR A 153 3.09 -28.15 2.57
CA THR A 153 3.81 -29.25 3.23
C THR A 153 3.98 -29.04 4.75
N LEU A 154 4.04 -27.79 5.20
CA LEU A 154 4.19 -27.39 6.61
C LEU A 154 2.98 -26.53 7.06
N PRO A 155 1.79 -27.11 7.21
CA PRO A 155 0.55 -26.37 7.53
C PRO A 155 0.53 -25.74 8.93
N GLN A 156 1.51 -26.03 9.80
CA GLN A 156 1.71 -25.34 11.08
C GLN A 156 2.31 -23.92 10.92
N LEU A 157 2.87 -23.61 9.74
CA LEU A 157 3.57 -22.36 9.49
C LEU A 157 2.58 -21.21 9.23
N THR A 158 2.54 -20.23 10.14
CA THR A 158 1.68 -19.04 10.01
C THR A 158 2.36 -17.91 9.24
N LEU A 159 3.70 -17.89 9.21
CA LEU A 159 4.49 -16.84 8.59
C LEU A 159 5.70 -17.41 7.85
N LEU A 160 5.86 -16.96 6.61
CA LEU A 160 6.94 -17.36 5.71
C LEU A 160 7.50 -16.10 5.02
N ASP A 161 8.80 -15.86 5.15
CA ASP A 161 9.54 -14.75 4.49
C ASP A 161 8.96 -13.36 4.77
N GLY A 162 8.66 -13.10 6.05
CA GLY A 162 8.05 -11.84 6.49
C GLY A 162 6.58 -11.66 6.09
N ARG A 163 5.94 -12.67 5.48
CA ARG A 163 4.56 -12.60 4.96
C ARG A 163 3.66 -13.67 5.56
N ASN A 164 2.40 -13.30 5.83
CA ASN A 164 1.37 -14.24 6.30
C ASN A 164 0.98 -15.27 5.21
N VAL A 165 0.14 -16.25 5.57
CA VAL A 165 -0.37 -17.28 4.65
C VAL A 165 -1.08 -16.68 3.41
N PHE A 166 -1.68 -15.49 3.55
CA PHE A 166 -2.37 -14.75 2.48
C PHE A 166 -1.43 -13.88 1.61
N GLY A 167 -0.14 -13.81 1.93
CA GLY A 167 0.90 -13.13 1.14
C GLY A 167 1.24 -11.69 1.58
N GLU A 168 0.55 -11.17 2.60
CA GLU A 168 0.69 -9.80 3.11
C GLU A 168 1.92 -9.66 4.02
N PRO A 169 2.69 -8.55 3.93
CA PRO A 169 3.87 -8.32 4.77
C PRO A 169 3.50 -7.97 6.21
N VAL A 170 4.17 -8.58 7.19
CA VAL A 170 3.98 -8.34 8.62
C VAL A 170 5.21 -7.63 9.20
N ASN A 171 5.03 -6.39 9.64
CA ASN A 171 6.12 -5.58 10.21
C ASN A 171 6.41 -5.93 11.67
N PHE A 172 7.41 -6.78 11.90
CA PHE A 172 8.02 -6.97 13.23
C PHE A 172 9.09 -5.89 13.47
N THR A 173 8.68 -4.71 13.95
CA THR A 173 9.59 -3.60 14.28
C THR A 173 9.51 -3.10 15.73
N GLU A 174 8.71 -3.73 16.59
CA GLU A 174 8.55 -3.37 18.02
C GLU A 174 8.73 -4.56 18.98
N GLU A 175 9.71 -5.44 18.72
CA GLU A 175 10.19 -6.44 19.68
C GLU A 175 11.70 -6.30 19.89
N ASN A 176 12.11 -5.23 20.58
CA ASN A 176 13.49 -4.98 21.00
C ASN A 176 13.53 -4.29 22.39
N SER A 177 12.84 -4.91 23.36
CA SER A 177 12.91 -4.57 24.79
C SER A 177 12.53 -5.80 25.62
N SER A 178 13.41 -6.26 26.50
CA SER A 178 13.37 -7.59 27.15
C SER A 178 12.32 -7.75 28.28
N ASP A 179 11.14 -7.14 28.14
CA ASP A 179 10.07 -7.11 29.15
C ASP A 179 8.67 -7.20 28.49
N LEU A 180 8.21 -8.42 28.15
CA LEU A 180 6.77 -8.78 28.13
C LEU A 180 6.39 -10.27 27.87
N GLN A 181 7.32 -11.23 27.85
CA GLN A 181 7.00 -12.63 27.48
C GLN A 181 6.38 -13.48 28.62
N CYS A 182 5.35 -12.95 29.29
CA CYS A 182 4.62 -13.63 30.37
C CYS A 182 3.20 -14.11 29.98
N LEU A 183 2.68 -13.72 28.81
CA LEU A 183 1.29 -14.03 28.43
C LEU A 183 1.08 -15.43 27.82
N GLU A 184 2.12 -15.98 27.19
CA GLU A 184 2.02 -17.25 26.44
C GLU A 184 1.84 -18.47 27.37
N GLY A 185 2.44 -18.44 28.57
CA GLY A 185 2.29 -19.49 29.58
C GLY A 185 0.89 -19.59 30.22
N LEU A 186 -0.01 -18.63 29.97
CA LEU A 186 -1.38 -18.67 30.50
C LEU A 186 -2.36 -19.44 29.61
N LEU A 187 -1.99 -19.79 28.37
CA LEU A 187 -2.87 -20.52 27.44
C LEU A 187 -2.82 -22.05 27.65
N ASP A 188 -1.64 -22.62 27.91
CA ASP A 188 -1.50 -24.06 28.20
C ASP A 188 -2.26 -24.50 29.47
N CYS A 189 -2.41 -23.60 30.45
CA CYS A 189 -3.12 -23.89 31.69
C CYS A 189 -4.66 -24.02 31.56
N LEU A 190 -5.23 -23.73 30.39
CA LEU A 190 -6.69 -23.72 30.17
C LEU A 190 -7.25 -24.95 29.44
N VAL A 191 -6.39 -25.92 29.04
CA VAL A 191 -6.81 -27.14 28.32
C VAL A 191 -6.40 -28.42 29.07
N SER A 192 -6.87 -28.56 30.31
CA SER A 192 -6.93 -29.84 31.03
C SER A 192 -8.01 -29.79 32.12
N SER A 193 -8.92 -30.77 32.12
CA SER A 193 -10.18 -30.70 32.87
C SER A 193 -10.35 -31.82 33.91
N SER A 194 -10.29 -31.44 35.19
CA SER A 194 -11.04 -32.08 36.29
C SER A 194 -10.61 -33.52 36.72
N PRO A 195 -11.18 -34.10 37.79
CA PRO A 195 -11.14 -33.57 39.16
C PRO A 195 -10.85 -34.64 40.25
N SER A 196 -10.32 -34.24 41.41
CA SER A 196 -10.48 -35.00 42.66
C SER A 196 -10.26 -34.13 43.90
N CYS A 197 -11.00 -34.40 44.97
CA CYS A 197 -10.86 -33.71 46.26
C CYS A 197 -9.69 -34.30 47.09
N HIS A 198 -9.10 -33.47 47.96
CA HIS A 198 -9.08 -33.77 49.40
C HIS A 198 -8.89 -32.47 50.21
N GLU A 199 -9.08 -32.58 51.52
CA GLU A 199 -9.33 -31.45 52.42
C GLU A 199 -8.18 -31.27 53.44
N GLU A 200 -8.18 -30.13 54.13
CA GLU A 200 -7.48 -29.87 55.41
C GLU A 200 -5.92 -29.75 55.35
N GLN A 201 -5.24 -28.91 56.15
CA GLN A 201 -5.67 -27.87 57.10
C GLN A 201 -4.52 -26.84 57.36
N ILE A 202 -4.89 -25.58 57.64
CA ILE A 202 -4.29 -24.64 58.65
C ILE A 202 -2.75 -24.41 58.67
N CYS A 203 -2.19 -23.18 58.65
CA CYS A 203 -2.67 -21.83 58.28
C CYS A 203 -1.40 -20.96 57.90
N VAL A 204 -1.11 -19.69 58.22
CA VAL A 204 -1.61 -18.63 59.14
C VAL A 204 -1.44 -17.24 58.47
N ASN A 205 -2.46 -16.38 58.57
CA ASN A 205 -2.51 -14.90 58.41
C ASN A 205 -1.57 -14.16 57.42
N LEU A 206 -2.20 -13.45 56.47
CA LEU A 206 -2.53 -12.02 56.72
C LEU A 206 -3.92 -11.68 56.14
N GLN A 207 -4.63 -10.73 56.75
CA GLN A 207 -6.06 -10.50 56.47
C GLN A 207 -6.30 -9.40 55.42
N VAL A 208 -7.27 -9.63 54.53
CA VAL A 208 -7.93 -8.59 53.73
C VAL A 208 -9.32 -8.36 54.31
N ILE A 209 -9.67 -7.10 54.61
CA ILE A 209 -11.01 -6.71 55.07
C ILE A 209 -11.52 -5.55 54.20
N THR A 210 -12.69 -5.74 53.60
CA THR A 210 -13.42 -4.72 52.84
C THR A 210 -14.19 -3.77 53.78
N PRO A 211 -14.14 -2.45 53.57
CA PRO A 211 -15.02 -1.52 54.27
C PRO A 211 -16.41 -1.50 53.59
N HIS A 212 -17.47 -1.69 54.38
CA HIS A 212 -18.84 -1.69 53.88
C HIS A 212 -19.35 -0.27 53.59
N ILE A 213 -20.30 -0.15 52.65
CA ILE A 213 -21.02 1.09 52.38
C ILE A 213 -21.94 1.40 53.57
N ASP A 214 -21.62 2.43 54.36
CA ASP A 214 -22.61 3.15 55.20
C ASP A 214 -22.14 4.52 55.77
N LYS A 215 -20.98 5.05 55.35
CA LYS A 215 -20.38 6.27 55.97
C LYS A 215 -20.43 7.55 55.12
N VAL A 216 -21.15 7.54 54.00
CA VAL A 216 -21.28 8.70 53.08
C VAL A 216 -22.64 9.40 53.19
N LEU A 217 -23.68 8.72 53.68
CA LEU A 217 -25.05 9.26 53.80
C LEU A 217 -25.25 10.29 54.94
N ALA A 218 -24.21 10.56 55.73
CA ALA A 218 -24.29 11.41 56.92
C ALA A 218 -24.00 12.92 56.70
N GLN A 219 -23.42 13.32 55.57
CA GLN A 219 -22.96 14.70 55.33
C GLN A 219 -23.94 15.58 54.52
N PHE A 220 -25.17 15.13 54.24
CA PHE A 220 -26.10 15.84 53.35
C PHE A 220 -27.47 16.21 53.98
N ARG A 221 -27.55 16.43 55.31
CA ARG A 221 -28.80 16.90 55.97
C ARG A 221 -28.52 17.87 57.13
N GLN A 222 -29.11 19.08 57.04
CA GLN A 222 -29.09 20.19 58.03
C GLN A 222 -27.73 20.91 58.20
N ARG A 223 -27.60 22.24 58.32
CA ARG A 223 -28.46 23.45 58.14
C ARG A 223 -27.65 24.47 57.30
N ALA A 224 -28.15 25.43 56.51
CA ALA A 224 -29.30 26.34 56.58
C ALA A 224 -29.09 27.62 57.45
N SER A 225 -29.28 28.78 56.81
CA SER A 225 -29.43 30.17 57.33
C SER A 225 -28.18 31.06 57.62
N ILE A 226 -28.25 32.24 56.99
CA ILE A 226 -27.62 33.56 57.23
C ILE A 226 -28.34 34.18 58.48
N PRO A 227 -27.76 35.06 59.37
CA PRO A 227 -27.42 36.46 58.98
C PRO A 227 -26.39 37.33 59.76
N THR A 228 -26.02 38.44 59.09
CA THR A 228 -25.75 39.83 59.60
C THR A 228 -24.52 40.24 60.46
N GLN A 229 -23.85 41.28 59.93
CA GLN A 229 -23.53 42.61 60.53
C GLN A 229 -22.09 43.04 60.94
N SER A 230 -21.63 44.10 60.23
CA SER A 230 -20.97 45.35 60.66
C SER A 230 -19.62 45.37 61.42
N THR A 231 -18.59 45.93 60.77
CA THR A 231 -17.97 47.27 61.00
C THR A 231 -16.82 47.46 59.96
N LEU A 232 -16.73 48.52 59.14
CA LEU A 232 -16.41 49.95 59.38
C LEU A 232 -14.93 50.18 59.80
N SER A 233 -14.15 51.12 59.23
CA SER A 233 -14.41 52.10 58.14
C SER A 233 -13.12 52.78 57.59
N SER A 234 -13.28 53.58 56.53
CA SER A 234 -12.48 54.80 56.15
C SER A 234 -11.00 54.66 55.72
N SER A 235 -10.47 55.44 54.76
CA SER A 235 -11.10 56.47 53.89
C SER A 235 -10.32 56.75 52.59
N GLU A 236 -11.09 57.18 51.59
CA GLU A 236 -10.78 57.73 50.25
C GLU A 236 -10.08 59.12 50.29
N PRO A 237 -9.65 59.80 49.17
CA PRO A 237 -10.44 60.00 47.93
C PRO A 237 -9.74 60.14 46.53
N VAL A 238 -10.51 59.83 45.47
CA VAL A 238 -10.72 60.59 44.18
C VAL A 238 -9.50 61.06 43.33
N SER A 239 -9.44 60.90 41.99
CA SER A 239 -10.22 60.15 40.98
C SER A 239 -9.57 60.27 39.57
N SER A 240 -9.62 59.23 38.73
CA SER A 240 -10.06 59.30 37.30
C SER A 240 -9.87 57.97 36.51
N SER A 241 -10.70 57.79 35.46
CA SER A 241 -10.63 56.77 34.37
C SER A 241 -10.59 55.26 34.73
N GLU A 242 -11.79 54.68 34.85
CA GLU A 242 -12.34 53.49 34.14
C GLU A 242 -11.43 52.39 33.53
N PRO A 243 -11.91 51.12 33.42
CA PRO A 243 -12.87 50.40 34.28
C PRO A 243 -12.39 48.98 34.69
N GLU A 244 -13.10 48.29 35.58
CA GLU A 244 -12.67 47.00 36.17
C GLU A 244 -13.80 45.92 36.19
N ARG A 245 -13.41 44.65 36.02
CA ARG A 245 -14.22 43.41 36.25
C ARG A 245 -15.41 43.22 35.26
N THR A 246 -16.14 42.09 35.20
CA THR A 246 -16.22 40.84 36.00
C THR A 246 -16.27 39.58 35.13
N LYS A 247 -15.92 38.42 35.70
CA LYS A 247 -16.40 37.11 35.21
C LYS A 247 -17.80 36.82 35.75
N ILE A 248 -18.74 36.51 34.87
CA ILE A 248 -19.97 35.70 35.04
C ILE A 248 -20.64 35.61 33.63
N ASP A 249 -21.69 34.80 33.46
CA ASP A 249 -22.51 34.69 32.23
C ASP A 249 -21.85 34.14 30.95
N ASN A 250 -21.56 32.84 30.94
CA ASN A 250 -21.41 32.08 29.68
C ASN A 250 -22.65 31.23 29.33
N ASP A 251 -23.53 30.95 30.29
CA ASP A 251 -24.79 30.20 30.06
C ASP A 251 -25.87 31.04 29.33
N LEU A 252 -25.68 32.36 29.19
CA LEU A 252 -26.57 33.22 28.41
C LEU A 252 -26.33 33.17 26.89
N TYR A 253 -25.20 32.61 26.43
CA TYR A 253 -24.87 32.55 25.00
C TYR A 253 -25.53 31.39 24.25
N SER A 254 -26.02 30.38 24.95
CA SER A 254 -26.77 29.24 24.40
C SER A 254 -28.23 29.62 24.14
N GLU A 255 -28.95 30.15 25.14
CA GLU A 255 -30.38 30.48 25.01
C GLU A 255 -30.65 31.58 23.97
N MET A 256 -29.83 32.62 23.91
CA MET A 256 -30.04 33.72 22.96
C MET A 256 -29.76 33.33 21.49
N ARG A 257 -29.12 32.17 21.26
CA ARG A 257 -28.94 31.58 19.92
C ARG A 257 -30.15 30.75 19.50
N ILE A 258 -30.82 30.08 20.42
CA ILE A 258 -32.03 29.27 20.15
C ILE A 258 -33.21 30.18 19.81
N LYS A 259 -33.51 31.19 20.63
CA LYS A 259 -34.60 32.17 20.34
C LYS A 259 -34.44 32.84 18.98
N LYS A 260 -33.20 33.11 18.54
CA LYS A 260 -32.92 33.73 17.23
C LYS A 260 -33.25 32.82 16.04
N LEU A 261 -33.22 31.49 16.22
CA LEU A 261 -33.67 30.53 15.21
C LEU A 261 -35.19 30.34 15.25
N GLU A 262 -35.79 30.31 16.44
CA GLU A 262 -37.25 30.23 16.63
C GLU A 262 -37.99 31.43 16.03
N ASP A 263 -37.46 32.65 16.19
CA ASP A 263 -37.99 33.86 15.54
C ASP A 263 -37.84 33.82 14.01
N GLN A 264 -36.74 33.28 13.49
CA GLN A 264 -36.53 33.15 12.04
C GLN A 264 -37.48 32.13 11.40
N ILE A 265 -37.70 30.98 12.05
CA ILE A 265 -38.69 29.98 11.64
C ILE A 265 -40.11 30.57 11.73
N SER A 266 -40.40 31.33 12.79
CA SER A 266 -41.69 32.02 12.98
C SER A 266 -41.97 33.09 11.93
N GLN A 267 -40.94 33.77 11.40
CA GLN A 267 -41.10 34.73 10.29
C GLN A 267 -41.29 34.07 8.93
N LEU A 268 -40.72 32.88 8.70
CA LEU A 268 -40.95 32.11 7.48
C LEU A 268 -42.36 31.52 7.44
N LEU A 269 -42.82 30.91 8.54
CA LEU A 269 -44.19 30.37 8.64
C LEU A 269 -45.27 31.46 8.56
N LYS A 270 -44.98 32.71 8.95
CA LYS A 270 -45.91 33.85 8.76
C LYS A 270 -45.98 34.41 7.33
N LYS A 271 -45.12 33.99 6.39
CA LYS A 271 -45.14 34.48 5.00
C LYS A 271 -45.90 33.60 4.01
N VAL A 272 -46.26 32.37 4.37
CA VAL A 272 -46.88 31.38 3.47
C VAL A 272 -48.42 31.36 3.57
N SER A 273 -49.03 32.20 4.42
CA SER A 273 -50.50 32.30 4.53
C SER A 273 -50.99 33.74 4.68
N ASN A 274 -51.36 34.38 3.56
CA ASN A 274 -52.67 35.07 3.40
C ASN A 274 -52.80 35.81 2.05
N CYS A 275 -53.37 35.13 1.05
CA CYS A 275 -54.24 35.70 -0.01
C CYS A 275 -54.82 34.53 -0.82
N SER A 276 -56.13 34.30 -0.96
CA SER A 276 -57.34 35.01 -0.50
C SER A 276 -58.33 33.99 0.11
N ARG A 277 -59.10 34.31 1.17
CA ARG A 277 -60.54 34.72 1.11
C ARG A 277 -61.36 33.94 0.05
N THR A 278 -62.53 33.31 0.34
CA THR A 278 -63.49 33.40 1.46
C THR A 278 -64.35 32.12 1.63
N GLY A 279 -65.00 31.92 2.80
CA GLY A 279 -66.38 31.38 2.83
C GLY A 279 -66.64 30.00 3.46
N THR A 280 -66.97 29.99 4.75
CA THR A 280 -67.69 28.92 5.51
C THR A 280 -69.16 28.73 5.08
N PRO A 281 -69.91 27.67 5.53
CA PRO A 281 -69.51 26.43 6.23
C PRO A 281 -70.28 25.11 5.87
N LEU A 282 -69.89 24.01 6.54
CA LEU A 282 -70.75 23.04 7.28
C LEU A 282 -71.02 21.60 6.72
N LYS A 283 -70.99 20.64 7.68
CA LYS A 283 -71.64 19.30 7.74
C LYS A 283 -71.06 18.06 6.99
N VAL A 284 -70.27 17.28 7.76
CA VAL A 284 -70.66 15.98 8.38
C VAL A 284 -70.86 14.70 7.51
N LEU A 285 -70.34 13.58 8.05
CA LEU A 285 -70.60 12.12 7.79
C LEU A 285 -69.82 11.33 6.71
N LYS A 286 -69.03 10.35 7.22
CA LYS A 286 -68.84 8.95 6.79
C LYS A 286 -68.91 8.52 5.30
N ALA A 287 -67.72 8.09 4.83
CA ALA A 287 -67.41 6.73 4.34
C ALA A 287 -67.84 6.25 2.92
N LYS A 288 -67.10 5.21 2.48
CA LYS A 288 -67.30 4.27 1.36
C LYS A 288 -66.99 4.72 -0.08
N ARG A 289 -66.03 3.97 -0.64
CA ARG A 289 -66.07 3.21 -1.91
C ARG A 289 -65.83 3.88 -3.28
N ASP A 290 -65.03 3.12 -4.04
CA ASP A 290 -65.12 2.77 -5.46
C ASP A 290 -65.06 3.87 -6.54
N THR A 291 -64.18 3.63 -7.53
CA THR A 291 -64.29 4.00 -8.97
C THR A 291 -64.32 5.48 -9.38
N ASP A 292 -63.80 5.91 -10.54
CA ASP A 292 -62.79 5.39 -11.48
C ASP A 292 -62.53 6.52 -12.53
N LEU A 293 -61.46 6.45 -13.35
CA LEU A 293 -61.23 7.26 -14.57
C LEU A 293 -61.06 8.80 -14.33
N THR A 294 -60.51 9.67 -15.20
CA THR A 294 -59.63 9.63 -16.39
C THR A 294 -59.06 11.05 -16.64
N SER A 295 -58.13 11.20 -17.59
CA SER A 295 -57.82 12.47 -18.31
C SER A 295 -57.05 13.56 -17.50
N GLU A 296 -56.25 14.47 -18.08
CA GLU A 296 -55.74 14.59 -19.47
C GLU A 296 -54.39 15.36 -19.54
N SER A 297 -54.01 15.85 -20.72
CA SER A 297 -52.78 16.55 -21.13
C SER A 297 -52.60 17.97 -20.49
N GLU A 298 -51.60 18.82 -20.79
CA GLU A 298 -50.78 19.03 -22.00
C GLU A 298 -49.54 19.95 -21.77
N CYS A 299 -48.74 20.20 -22.83
CA CYS A 299 -47.67 21.22 -22.97
C CYS A 299 -46.38 21.03 -22.10
N GLU A 300 -45.18 21.51 -22.45
CA GLU A 300 -44.45 21.92 -23.69
C GLU A 300 -42.96 22.09 -23.28
N SER A 301 -41.90 22.05 -24.11
CA SER A 301 -41.55 21.44 -25.42
C SER A 301 -40.00 21.46 -25.52
N GLY A 302 -39.24 21.29 -26.62
CA GLY A 302 -39.49 21.23 -28.07
C GLY A 302 -38.15 21.25 -28.84
N LYS A 303 -38.16 21.58 -30.15
CA LYS A 303 -37.01 21.74 -31.08
C LYS A 303 -36.16 20.48 -31.42
N GLU A 304 -35.77 20.23 -32.69
CA GLU A 304 -36.22 20.77 -33.99
C GLU A 304 -35.80 19.90 -35.20
N ASN A 305 -36.44 20.12 -36.35
CA ASN A 305 -35.95 19.97 -37.74
C ASN A 305 -35.85 18.61 -38.50
N ASN A 306 -36.84 18.45 -39.41
CA ASN A 306 -36.67 18.22 -40.87
C ASN A 306 -36.41 16.82 -41.47
N ARG A 307 -37.45 16.19 -42.05
CA ARG A 307 -37.82 16.42 -43.49
C ARG A 307 -39.20 15.86 -43.93
N LYS A 308 -39.99 16.78 -44.50
CA LYS A 308 -41.10 16.72 -45.50
C LYS A 308 -41.38 15.34 -46.19
N VAL A 309 -42.60 14.76 -46.20
CA VAL A 309 -43.89 15.14 -46.86
C VAL A 309 -44.08 14.50 -48.26
N ALA A 310 -45.24 13.96 -48.72
CA ALA A 310 -46.49 13.49 -48.05
C ALA A 310 -47.51 12.81 -49.03
N LYS A 311 -48.67 12.36 -48.49
CA LYS A 311 -50.04 12.25 -49.08
C LYS A 311 -50.39 11.16 -50.13
N ARG A 312 -51.21 10.17 -49.71
CA ARG A 312 -52.63 9.90 -50.14
C ARG A 312 -53.11 8.52 -49.58
N SER A 313 -54.38 8.22 -49.30
CA SER A 313 -55.53 9.04 -48.87
C SER A 313 -56.74 8.17 -48.40
N LYS A 314 -57.02 8.18 -47.08
CA LYS A 314 -58.34 8.05 -46.37
C LYS A 314 -59.42 6.99 -46.77
N ILE A 315 -59.76 6.09 -45.79
CA ILE A 315 -61.13 5.83 -45.21
C ILE A 315 -62.17 5.03 -46.09
N PRO A 316 -63.17 4.24 -45.58
CA PRO A 316 -63.53 3.75 -44.22
C PRO A 316 -63.85 2.21 -44.02
N ASN A 317 -63.90 1.80 -42.74
CA ASN A 317 -64.83 0.90 -42.01
C ASN A 317 -65.34 -0.51 -42.47
N TYR A 318 -65.12 -1.49 -41.57
CA TYR A 318 -66.07 -2.46 -40.97
C TYR A 318 -67.30 -3.00 -41.76
N TYR A 319 -67.34 -4.31 -42.03
CA TYR A 319 -67.99 -5.31 -41.16
C TYR A 319 -67.61 -6.78 -41.55
N LYS A 320 -68.01 -7.78 -40.75
CA LYS A 320 -67.78 -9.22 -41.03
C LYS A 320 -68.68 -9.74 -42.17
N SER A 321 -68.18 -10.64 -43.03
CA SER A 321 -68.78 -11.96 -43.34
C SER A 321 -68.00 -12.79 -44.39
N THR A 322 -68.46 -14.01 -44.64
CA THR A 322 -67.76 -15.18 -45.18
C THR A 322 -67.98 -15.51 -46.67
N LEU A 323 -67.07 -16.37 -47.20
CA LEU A 323 -67.29 -17.45 -48.20
C LEU A 323 -67.30 -17.18 -49.72
N SER A 324 -67.00 -18.29 -50.44
CA SER A 324 -66.94 -18.52 -51.91
C SER A 324 -65.68 -18.02 -52.63
N THR A 325 -65.08 -18.70 -53.64
CA THR A 325 -65.52 -19.89 -54.43
C THR A 325 -64.36 -20.82 -54.84
N LYS A 326 -64.70 -22.07 -55.20
CA LYS A 326 -63.92 -23.27 -55.57
C LYS A 326 -62.71 -23.14 -56.53
N GLY A 327 -61.78 -24.10 -56.37
CA GLY A 327 -61.01 -24.77 -57.44
C GLY A 327 -60.82 -26.26 -57.12
N HIS A 328 -60.79 -27.16 -58.12
CA HIS A 328 -60.61 -28.62 -57.96
C HIS A 328 -59.18 -29.06 -58.40
N ALA A 329 -58.66 -30.29 -58.21
CA ALA A 329 -59.24 -31.58 -57.78
C ALA A 329 -58.18 -32.53 -57.15
N ASN A 330 -58.56 -33.41 -56.21
CA ASN A 330 -58.56 -34.90 -56.39
C ASN A 330 -58.87 -35.68 -55.09
N HIS A 331 -59.15 -36.98 -55.23
CA HIS A 331 -59.67 -37.93 -54.21
C HIS A 331 -58.53 -38.70 -53.46
N LEU A 332 -58.71 -39.51 -52.39
CA LEU A 332 -59.86 -40.32 -51.91
C LEU A 332 -60.05 -40.39 -50.36
N LYS A 333 -61.33 -40.43 -49.97
CA LYS A 333 -62.04 -41.26 -48.95
C LYS A 333 -61.31 -41.77 -47.67
N GLY A 334 -61.93 -41.53 -46.51
CA GLY A 334 -61.79 -42.32 -45.27
C GLY A 334 -62.86 -41.92 -44.23
N LYS A 335 -63.86 -42.75 -43.95
CA LYS A 335 -65.10 -42.36 -43.24
C LYS A 335 -65.04 -42.50 -41.70
N ILE A 336 -65.73 -41.57 -41.03
CA ILE A 336 -66.06 -41.49 -39.60
C ILE A 336 -66.90 -42.68 -39.10
N THR A 337 -66.66 -43.12 -37.85
CA THR A 337 -67.70 -43.47 -36.85
C THR A 337 -67.28 -42.94 -35.47
N ASP A 338 -68.24 -42.68 -34.60
CA ASP A 338 -68.10 -41.91 -33.35
C ASP A 338 -68.70 -42.67 -32.13
N ARG A 339 -68.10 -42.49 -30.94
CA ARG A 339 -68.72 -42.66 -29.59
C ARG A 339 -67.71 -42.57 -28.43
N GLY A 340 -68.14 -41.90 -27.35
CA GLY A 340 -68.18 -42.51 -26.01
C GLY A 340 -67.04 -42.19 -25.04
N GLU A 341 -67.38 -41.48 -23.96
CA GLU A 341 -66.55 -41.30 -22.76
C GLU A 341 -66.76 -42.48 -21.78
N GLU A 342 -65.76 -42.77 -20.93
CA GLU A 342 -65.98 -43.56 -19.71
C GLU A 342 -64.96 -43.22 -18.60
N GLN A 343 -65.37 -43.30 -17.33
CA GLN A 343 -64.53 -43.01 -16.15
C GLN A 343 -64.27 -44.28 -15.31
N ASN A 344 -63.07 -44.40 -14.75
CA ASN A 344 -62.66 -45.51 -13.87
C ASN A 344 -63.12 -45.32 -12.42
N TYR A 345 -63.31 -46.42 -11.67
CA TYR A 345 -62.98 -46.50 -10.23
C TYR A 345 -62.95 -47.94 -9.68
N LEU A 346 -62.04 -48.19 -8.70
CA LEU A 346 -62.06 -49.27 -7.66
C LEU A 346 -61.79 -50.74 -8.12
N LYS A 347 -61.15 -51.66 -7.36
CA LYS A 347 -60.25 -51.62 -6.15
C LYS A 347 -59.64 -53.03 -5.89
N LEU A 348 -58.62 -53.12 -5.02
CA LEU A 348 -58.12 -54.35 -4.30
C LEU A 348 -57.33 -55.38 -5.17
N LYS A 349 -56.38 -56.20 -4.65
CA LYS A 349 -55.73 -56.33 -3.32
C LYS A 349 -54.27 -56.84 -3.46
N CYS A 350 -53.48 -56.83 -2.38
CA CYS A 350 -52.07 -57.26 -2.31
C CYS A 350 -51.87 -58.40 -1.28
N LEU A 351 -50.81 -59.22 -1.40
CA LEU A 351 -50.16 -59.96 -0.28
C LEU A 351 -48.76 -60.53 -0.66
N HIS A 352 -47.96 -60.89 0.35
CA HIS A 352 -46.58 -61.44 0.27
C HIS A 352 -46.53 -62.99 0.36
N SER A 353 -45.40 -63.60 -0.02
CA SER A 353 -44.76 -64.70 0.75
C SER A 353 -43.25 -64.85 0.43
N GLN A 354 -42.53 -65.74 1.11
CA GLN A 354 -41.06 -65.79 1.24
C GLN A 354 -40.42 -67.19 1.09
N MET A 355 -39.16 -67.20 0.60
CA MET A 355 -38.02 -68.07 1.00
C MET A 355 -37.92 -69.57 0.61
N LYS A 356 -36.66 -70.04 0.66
CA LYS A 356 -36.07 -71.40 0.52
C LYS A 356 -35.97 -71.96 -0.93
N GLU A 357 -34.76 -72.25 -1.44
CA GLU A 357 -33.82 -73.37 -1.15
C GLU A 357 -34.43 -74.71 -1.62
N ASP A 358 -33.83 -75.48 -2.54
CA ASP A 358 -32.47 -76.05 -2.42
C ASP A 358 -31.75 -76.44 -3.75
N SER A 359 -30.53 -76.99 -3.61
CA SER A 359 -29.64 -77.79 -4.51
C SER A 359 -30.21 -78.49 -5.79
N SER A 360 -29.45 -78.89 -6.83
CA SER A 360 -28.05 -78.67 -7.30
C SER A 360 -27.75 -79.48 -8.58
N CYS A 361 -26.85 -79.01 -9.47
CA CYS A 361 -26.19 -79.76 -10.59
C CYS A 361 -27.12 -80.44 -11.64
N VAL A 362 -26.74 -80.78 -12.88
CA VAL A 362 -25.47 -81.27 -13.45
C VAL A 362 -25.32 -80.79 -14.93
N ASN A 363 -24.07 -80.77 -15.41
CA ASN A 363 -23.56 -80.95 -16.80
C ASN A 363 -24.54 -81.57 -17.83
N SER A 364 -24.44 -81.38 -19.16
CA SER A 364 -23.46 -80.70 -20.05
C SER A 364 -23.93 -80.78 -21.51
N ALA A 365 -23.42 -79.89 -22.38
CA ALA A 365 -23.27 -80.08 -23.85
C ALA A 365 -24.58 -80.25 -24.67
N SER A 366 -24.62 -80.01 -25.98
CA SER A 366 -23.78 -79.23 -26.93
C SER A 366 -24.66 -78.86 -28.15
N GLU A 367 -24.06 -78.28 -29.20
CA GLU A 367 -24.58 -78.30 -30.58
C GLU A 367 -25.88 -77.51 -30.90
N THR A 368 -25.65 -76.24 -31.23
CA THR A 368 -26.03 -75.66 -32.55
C THR A 368 -26.13 -76.71 -33.67
N PRO A 369 -27.10 -76.62 -34.61
CA PRO A 369 -27.00 -75.55 -35.62
C PRO A 369 -28.33 -74.94 -36.11
N ASP A 370 -28.15 -73.88 -36.90
CA ASP A 370 -29.19 -73.15 -37.62
C ASP A 370 -29.94 -73.98 -38.69
N LEU A 371 -31.07 -73.44 -39.15
CA LEU A 371 -31.73 -73.88 -40.38
C LEU A 371 -30.91 -73.43 -41.61
N GLU A 372 -30.97 -74.18 -42.72
CA GLU A 372 -31.53 -73.60 -43.96
C GLU A 372 -31.87 -74.61 -45.10
N VAL A 373 -32.84 -74.20 -45.93
CA VAL A 373 -32.97 -74.38 -47.39
C VAL A 373 -33.25 -75.77 -48.05
N VAL A 374 -34.52 -75.93 -48.45
CA VAL A 374 -35.05 -76.36 -49.79
C VAL A 374 -34.56 -77.67 -50.47
N GLY A 375 -35.26 -78.76 -50.18
CA GLY A 375 -36.19 -79.54 -51.05
C GLY A 375 -35.90 -79.92 -52.54
N LYS A 376 -36.39 -81.11 -52.94
CA LYS A 376 -36.90 -81.45 -54.32
C LYS A 376 -37.61 -82.82 -54.45
N SER A 377 -38.87 -82.78 -54.88
CA SER A 377 -39.49 -83.57 -55.98
C SER A 377 -39.41 -85.12 -56.12
N ALA A 378 -40.50 -85.79 -55.69
CA ALA A 378 -41.46 -86.55 -56.53
C ALA A 378 -41.23 -87.98 -57.10
N LYS A 379 -42.35 -88.75 -57.16
CA LYS A 379 -42.63 -90.05 -57.85
C LYS A 379 -42.07 -91.31 -57.11
N LYS A 380 -42.63 -92.53 -57.24
CA LYS A 380 -43.44 -93.13 -58.34
C LYS A 380 -44.35 -94.34 -57.92
N LEU A 381 -45.64 -94.32 -58.35
CA LEU A 381 -46.59 -95.41 -58.72
C LEU A 381 -46.94 -96.67 -57.84
N MET A 382 -48.26 -96.86 -57.64
CA MET A 382 -49.14 -98.03 -57.95
C MET A 382 -49.05 -99.41 -57.25
N GLY A 383 -50.22 -99.96 -56.84
CA GLY A 383 -50.44 -101.40 -56.56
C GLY A 383 -51.84 -101.78 -56.00
N ARG A 384 -52.56 -102.74 -56.62
CA ARG A 384 -53.88 -103.33 -56.25
C ARG A 384 -54.03 -104.69 -57.02
N PRO A 385 -55.03 -105.57 -56.79
CA PRO A 385 -55.58 -106.23 -55.59
C PRO A 385 -55.67 -107.80 -55.71
N LYS A 386 -56.15 -108.51 -54.65
CA LYS A 386 -56.94 -109.81 -54.61
C LYS A 386 -57.17 -110.23 -53.14
N ASN A 387 -58.22 -110.91 -52.62
CA ASN A 387 -59.50 -111.51 -53.09
C ASN A 387 -59.55 -113.02 -53.52
N GLN A 388 -60.14 -113.92 -52.68
CA GLN A 388 -61.26 -114.86 -52.97
C GLN A 388 -61.43 -116.08 -52.00
N ILE A 389 -62.65 -116.23 -51.44
CA ILE A 389 -63.56 -117.42 -51.32
C ILE A 389 -63.07 -118.80 -50.76
N ARG A 390 -63.70 -119.26 -49.66
CA ARG A 390 -64.37 -120.60 -49.38
C ARG A 390 -64.46 -120.82 -47.84
N LYS A 391 -65.31 -121.69 -47.25
CA LYS A 391 -66.75 -122.06 -47.41
C LYS A 391 -67.12 -122.98 -46.21
N THR A 392 -68.42 -123.17 -45.91
CA THR A 392 -69.05 -124.29 -45.15
C THR A 392 -68.62 -124.60 -43.68
N GLU A 393 -69.56 -124.27 -42.78
CA GLU A 393 -70.20 -125.17 -41.78
C GLU A 393 -69.58 -125.51 -40.39
N ASP A 394 -70.47 -125.34 -39.41
CA ASP A 394 -70.74 -126.07 -38.16
C ASP A 394 -69.90 -125.94 -36.85
N VAL A 395 -70.57 -125.27 -35.90
CA VAL A 395 -70.76 -125.62 -34.46
C VAL A 395 -69.51 -125.72 -33.57
N ASN A 396 -69.30 -124.66 -32.77
CA ASN A 396 -69.48 -124.72 -31.31
C ASN A 396 -69.53 -123.31 -30.68
N SER A 397 -70.52 -123.06 -29.81
CA SER A 397 -70.80 -121.74 -29.24
C SER A 397 -70.10 -121.51 -27.90
N SER A 398 -68.92 -120.87 -27.91
CA SER A 398 -68.30 -120.34 -26.68
C SER A 398 -67.24 -119.25 -26.89
N THR A 399 -66.63 -119.14 -28.08
CA THR A 399 -65.42 -118.31 -28.30
C THR A 399 -65.69 -116.90 -28.83
N ALA A 400 -66.93 -116.56 -29.16
CA ALA A 400 -67.27 -115.26 -29.75
C ALA A 400 -67.06 -114.09 -28.77
N GLU A 401 -67.55 -114.22 -27.52
CA GLU A 401 -67.62 -113.11 -26.57
C GLU A 401 -66.24 -112.65 -26.06
N GLU A 402 -65.31 -113.59 -25.83
CA GLU A 402 -63.93 -113.22 -25.47
C GLU A 402 -63.24 -112.40 -26.57
N SER A 403 -63.59 -112.62 -27.85
CA SER A 403 -63.00 -111.89 -28.97
C SER A 403 -63.46 -110.43 -29.00
N THR A 404 -64.74 -110.16 -28.72
CA THR A 404 -65.28 -108.80 -28.61
C THR A 404 -64.75 -108.06 -27.39
N TYR A 405 -64.61 -108.72 -26.24
CA TYR A 405 -64.00 -108.09 -25.06
C TYR A 405 -62.53 -107.71 -25.28
N ARG A 406 -61.73 -108.58 -25.93
CA ARG A 406 -60.34 -108.23 -26.28
C ARG A 406 -60.23 -107.06 -27.27
N ALA A 407 -61.14 -106.99 -28.25
CA ALA A 407 -61.21 -105.86 -29.18
C ALA A 407 -61.53 -104.54 -28.46
N LEU A 408 -62.56 -104.52 -27.60
CA LEU A 408 -62.94 -103.32 -26.84
C LEU A 408 -61.83 -102.82 -25.91
N VAL A 409 -61.06 -103.71 -25.29
CA VAL A 409 -59.90 -103.33 -24.47
C VAL A 409 -58.79 -102.72 -25.34
N GLN A 410 -58.51 -103.28 -26.53
CA GLN A 410 -57.53 -102.68 -27.45
C GLN A 410 -57.97 -101.31 -27.98
N GLU A 411 -59.25 -101.10 -28.27
CA GLU A 411 -59.77 -99.77 -28.65
C GLU A 411 -59.65 -98.77 -27.50
N LEU A 412 -59.98 -99.18 -26.28
CA LEU A 412 -59.85 -98.33 -25.08
C LEU A 412 -58.40 -97.96 -24.79
N ASP A 413 -57.44 -98.88 -24.97
CA ASP A 413 -56.02 -98.60 -24.77
C ASP A 413 -55.41 -97.75 -25.90
N GLN A 414 -55.84 -97.94 -27.16
CA GLN A 414 -55.52 -97.00 -28.24
C GLN A 414 -56.09 -95.61 -27.98
N GLU A 415 -57.28 -95.50 -27.38
CA GLU A 415 -57.89 -94.22 -27.01
C GLU A 415 -57.16 -93.54 -25.84
N LYS A 416 -56.70 -94.30 -24.83
CA LYS A 416 -55.78 -93.80 -23.81
C LYS A 416 -54.47 -93.30 -24.43
N GLU A 417 -53.89 -94.04 -25.38
CA GLU A 417 -52.64 -93.64 -26.04
C GLU A 417 -52.80 -92.36 -26.88
N LYS A 418 -53.93 -92.21 -27.60
CA LYS A 418 -54.28 -90.97 -28.30
C LYS A 418 -54.42 -89.78 -27.34
N ARG A 419 -55.13 -89.97 -26.22
CA ARG A 419 -55.31 -88.94 -25.18
C ARG A 419 -53.99 -88.54 -24.54
N TRP A 420 -53.14 -89.51 -24.19
CA TRP A 420 -51.80 -89.24 -23.65
C TRP A 420 -50.92 -88.49 -24.67
N LYS A 421 -50.94 -88.87 -25.95
CA LYS A 421 -50.24 -88.12 -27.01
C LYS A 421 -50.78 -86.69 -27.17
N ALA A 422 -52.09 -86.50 -27.07
CA ALA A 422 -52.72 -85.18 -27.09
C ALA A 422 -52.35 -84.34 -25.87
N GLU A 423 -52.35 -84.92 -24.67
CA GLU A 423 -51.96 -84.26 -23.40
C GLU A 423 -50.47 -83.88 -23.39
N GLN A 424 -49.58 -84.71 -23.94
CA GLN A 424 -48.18 -84.38 -24.14
C GLN A 424 -47.99 -83.26 -25.17
N ALA A 425 -48.78 -83.23 -26.24
CA ALA A 425 -48.78 -82.12 -27.21
C ALA A 425 -49.31 -80.81 -26.57
N GLU A 426 -50.39 -80.88 -25.80
CA GLU A 426 -50.97 -79.75 -25.07
C GLU A 426 -50.00 -79.23 -23.99
N LYS A 427 -49.27 -80.11 -23.30
CA LYS A 427 -48.19 -79.73 -22.37
C LYS A 427 -47.07 -79.00 -23.10
N LYS A 428 -46.55 -79.55 -24.22
CA LYS A 428 -45.53 -78.88 -25.04
C LYS A 428 -45.99 -77.51 -25.56
N LEU A 429 -47.26 -77.38 -25.97
CA LEU A 429 -47.84 -76.09 -26.38
C LEU A 429 -47.95 -75.12 -25.20
N ARG A 430 -48.39 -75.56 -24.02
CA ARG A 430 -48.39 -74.72 -22.80
C ARG A 430 -47.01 -74.23 -22.43
N ASP A 431 -45.99 -75.08 -22.51
CA ASP A 431 -44.61 -74.73 -22.15
C ASP A 431 -43.97 -73.81 -23.21
N TYR A 432 -44.27 -73.99 -24.50
CA TYR A 432 -43.91 -73.04 -25.57
C TYR A 432 -44.58 -71.67 -25.41
N ILE A 433 -45.86 -71.64 -25.02
CA ILE A 433 -46.60 -70.39 -24.73
C ILE A 433 -45.98 -69.65 -23.53
N LYS A 434 -45.52 -70.37 -22.48
CA LYS A 434 -44.81 -69.74 -21.35
C LYS A 434 -43.50 -69.09 -21.80
N GLU A 435 -42.73 -69.75 -22.66
CA GLU A 435 -41.45 -69.20 -23.13
C GLU A 435 -41.66 -67.98 -24.03
N LEU A 436 -42.65 -67.99 -24.93
CA LEU A 436 -43.05 -66.78 -25.68
C LEU A 436 -43.54 -65.65 -24.77
N GLN A 437 -44.27 -65.97 -23.69
CA GLN A 437 -44.69 -64.97 -22.69
C GLN A 437 -43.53 -64.44 -21.84
N LYS A 438 -42.43 -65.20 -21.69
CA LYS A 438 -41.19 -64.77 -21.04
C LYS A 438 -40.40 -63.85 -21.97
N GLN A 439 -40.15 -64.27 -23.21
CA GLN A 439 -39.50 -63.45 -24.24
C GLN A 439 -40.22 -62.11 -24.45
N SER A 440 -41.56 -62.10 -24.54
CA SER A 440 -42.35 -60.85 -24.67
C SER A 440 -42.26 -59.94 -23.43
N LYS A 441 -41.91 -60.44 -22.25
CA LYS A 441 -41.63 -59.61 -21.06
C LYS A 441 -40.21 -59.06 -21.10
N GLU A 442 -39.25 -59.87 -21.55
CA GLU A 442 -37.85 -59.48 -21.71
C GLU A 442 -37.71 -58.38 -22.78
N GLU A 443 -38.36 -58.53 -23.93
CA GLU A 443 -38.44 -57.48 -24.98
C GLU A 443 -39.03 -56.16 -24.43
N LYS A 444 -40.13 -56.22 -23.68
CA LYS A 444 -40.76 -55.03 -23.08
C LYS A 444 -39.86 -54.35 -22.04
N ASN A 445 -39.07 -55.12 -21.30
CA ASN A 445 -38.08 -54.58 -20.37
C ASN A 445 -36.93 -53.89 -21.12
N ILE A 446 -36.39 -54.53 -22.16
CA ILE A 446 -35.35 -53.96 -23.04
C ILE A 446 -35.85 -52.67 -23.70
N GLN A 447 -37.09 -52.66 -24.22
CA GLN A 447 -37.71 -51.48 -24.82
C GLN A 447 -37.89 -50.35 -23.81
N SER A 448 -38.30 -50.67 -22.58
CA SER A 448 -38.47 -49.69 -21.49
C SER A 448 -37.12 -49.08 -21.07
N MET A 449 -36.07 -49.90 -20.99
CA MET A 449 -34.71 -49.44 -20.74
C MET A 449 -34.17 -48.58 -21.90
N ALA A 450 -34.42 -48.97 -23.16
CA ALA A 450 -34.05 -48.16 -24.31
C ALA A 450 -34.68 -46.75 -24.22
N VAL A 451 -36.00 -46.66 -24.00
CA VAL A 451 -36.71 -45.38 -23.84
C VAL A 451 -36.12 -44.54 -22.70
N TYR A 452 -35.87 -45.15 -21.53
CA TYR A 452 -35.23 -44.47 -20.40
C TYR A 452 -33.84 -43.93 -20.73
N THR A 453 -32.99 -44.72 -21.43
CA THR A 453 -31.66 -44.24 -21.86
C THR A 453 -31.73 -43.12 -22.89
N THR A 454 -32.69 -43.16 -23.83
CA THR A 454 -32.85 -42.10 -24.84
C THR A 454 -33.33 -40.77 -24.25
N GLU A 455 -34.29 -40.80 -23.31
CA GLU A 455 -34.73 -39.58 -22.62
C GLU A 455 -33.62 -39.03 -21.71
N ARG A 456 -32.84 -39.88 -21.03
CA ARG A 456 -31.66 -39.45 -20.25
C ARG A 456 -30.57 -38.82 -21.13
N LEU A 457 -30.31 -39.36 -22.33
CA LEU A 457 -29.38 -38.76 -23.30
C LEU A 457 -29.88 -37.40 -23.80
N LYS A 458 -31.16 -37.31 -24.16
CA LYS A 458 -31.83 -36.08 -24.59
C LYS A 458 -31.80 -35.00 -23.51
N GLU A 459 -32.00 -35.36 -22.25
CA GLU A 459 -31.90 -34.46 -21.09
C GLU A 459 -30.46 -33.94 -20.90
N LEU A 460 -29.45 -34.80 -21.04
CA LEU A 460 -28.03 -34.39 -21.00
C LEU A 460 -27.66 -33.44 -22.16
N ILE A 461 -28.09 -33.73 -23.39
CA ILE A 461 -27.85 -32.87 -24.56
C ILE A 461 -28.55 -31.50 -24.40
N LEU A 462 -29.72 -31.45 -23.74
CA LEU A 462 -30.40 -30.20 -23.41
C LEU A 462 -29.64 -29.40 -22.34
N ARG A 463 -29.13 -30.05 -21.28
CA ARG A 463 -28.25 -29.40 -20.29
C ARG A 463 -27.00 -28.83 -20.96
N GLU A 464 -26.30 -29.62 -21.78
CA GLU A 464 -25.10 -29.20 -22.50
C GLU A 464 -25.38 -27.98 -23.40
N ARG A 465 -26.46 -28.02 -24.20
CA ARG A 465 -26.89 -26.87 -25.02
C ARG A 465 -27.16 -25.62 -24.18
N ASN A 466 -27.87 -25.76 -23.06
CA ASN A 466 -28.17 -24.63 -22.18
C ASN A 466 -26.90 -24.03 -21.56
N THR A 467 -25.95 -24.87 -21.11
CA THR A 467 -24.64 -24.38 -20.63
C THR A 467 -23.83 -23.71 -21.75
N LYS A 468 -23.88 -24.24 -22.97
CA LYS A 468 -23.22 -23.63 -24.14
C LYS A 468 -23.83 -22.28 -24.51
N THR A 469 -25.15 -22.09 -24.41
CA THR A 469 -25.78 -20.79 -24.62
C THR A 469 -25.47 -19.78 -23.51
N GLY A 470 -25.31 -20.23 -22.26
CA GLY A 470 -24.81 -19.40 -21.17
C GLY A 470 -23.39 -18.90 -21.45
N LEU A 471 -22.44 -19.82 -21.64
CA LEU A 471 -21.05 -19.49 -21.97
C LEU A 471 -20.92 -18.62 -23.23
N GLN A 472 -21.82 -18.77 -24.21
CA GLN A 472 -21.83 -17.91 -25.40
C GLN A 472 -22.34 -16.49 -25.13
N ALA A 473 -23.22 -16.30 -24.13
CA ALA A 473 -23.61 -14.98 -23.64
C ALA A 473 -22.49 -14.35 -22.80
N ASP A 474 -21.86 -15.12 -21.90
CA ASP A 474 -20.72 -14.67 -21.08
C ASP A 474 -19.55 -14.19 -21.96
N ILE A 475 -19.22 -14.96 -23.01
CA ILE A 475 -18.21 -14.60 -24.01
C ILE A 475 -18.59 -13.34 -24.80
N GLN A 476 -19.89 -13.02 -24.95
CA GLN A 476 -20.29 -11.78 -25.59
C GLN A 476 -20.18 -10.58 -24.63
N GLN A 477 -20.65 -10.72 -23.39
CA GLN A 477 -20.50 -9.68 -22.37
C GLN A 477 -19.01 -9.32 -22.15
N LEU A 478 -18.13 -10.32 -22.06
CA LEU A 478 -16.68 -10.09 -21.92
C LEU A 478 -16.07 -9.37 -23.13
N LYS A 479 -16.59 -9.55 -24.34
CA LYS A 479 -16.16 -8.77 -25.52
C LYS A 479 -16.65 -7.33 -25.45
N ASP A 480 -17.92 -7.13 -25.10
CA ASP A 480 -18.53 -5.81 -25.00
C ASP A 480 -17.85 -4.98 -23.91
N GLU A 481 -17.48 -5.61 -22.78
CA GLU A 481 -16.64 -5.01 -21.73
C GLU A 481 -15.21 -4.75 -22.18
N THR A 482 -14.58 -5.65 -22.94
CA THR A 482 -13.23 -5.44 -23.51
C THR A 482 -13.23 -4.28 -24.51
N GLU A 483 -14.27 -4.14 -25.33
CA GLU A 483 -14.43 -3.01 -26.26
C GLU A 483 -14.68 -1.70 -25.49
N ARG A 484 -15.50 -1.71 -24.43
CA ARG A 484 -15.67 -0.54 -23.54
C ARG A 484 -14.34 -0.10 -22.92
N LEU A 485 -13.59 -1.03 -22.32
CA LEU A 485 -12.30 -0.73 -21.69
C LEU A 485 -11.24 -0.25 -22.70
N SER A 486 -11.23 -0.83 -23.91
CA SER A 486 -10.39 -0.35 -25.03
C SER A 486 -10.72 1.08 -25.42
N ASN A 487 -12.01 1.42 -25.51
CA ASN A 487 -12.46 2.78 -25.81
C ASN A 487 -12.15 3.78 -24.68
N GLU A 488 -12.30 3.38 -23.42
CA GLU A 488 -11.92 4.19 -22.25
C GLU A 488 -10.40 4.43 -22.20
N LEU A 489 -9.58 3.41 -22.48
CA LEU A 489 -8.12 3.53 -22.55
C LEU A 489 -7.67 4.44 -23.70
N ASN A 490 -8.29 4.35 -24.88
CA ASN A 490 -8.01 5.26 -25.99
C ASN A 490 -8.42 6.70 -25.66
N GLN A 491 -9.55 6.93 -24.97
CA GLN A 491 -9.92 8.27 -24.49
C GLN A 491 -8.94 8.81 -23.44
N ALA A 492 -8.44 7.97 -22.54
CA ALA A 492 -7.42 8.37 -21.57
C ALA A 492 -6.11 8.76 -22.26
N ARG A 493 -5.65 7.95 -23.22
CA ARG A 493 -4.45 8.20 -24.01
C ARG A 493 -4.52 9.51 -24.81
N ASN A 494 -5.66 9.82 -25.42
CA ASN A 494 -5.85 11.08 -26.13
C ASN A 494 -5.79 12.29 -25.19
N LYS A 495 -6.41 12.21 -24.00
CA LYS A 495 -6.32 13.25 -22.96
C LYS A 495 -4.88 13.45 -22.47
N GLU A 496 -4.12 12.37 -22.33
CA GLU A 496 -2.70 12.44 -21.97
C GLU A 496 -1.87 13.11 -23.08
N GLU A 497 -2.13 12.82 -24.35
CA GLU A 497 -1.45 13.47 -25.48
C GLU A 497 -1.75 14.97 -25.54
N ASP A 498 -2.99 15.39 -25.26
CA ASP A 498 -3.37 16.79 -25.20
C ASP A 498 -2.77 17.52 -23.98
N GLN A 499 -2.65 16.84 -22.83
CA GLN A 499 -1.90 17.35 -21.67
C GLN A 499 -0.40 17.51 -21.98
N ARG A 500 0.22 16.55 -22.68
CA ARG A 500 1.62 16.64 -23.12
C ARG A 500 1.84 17.84 -24.07
N LYS A 501 0.92 18.09 -25.01
CA LYS A 501 0.94 19.29 -25.88
C LYS A 501 0.82 20.58 -25.05
N ALA A 502 -0.10 20.62 -24.09
CA ALA A 502 -0.27 21.77 -23.20
C ALA A 502 1.02 22.06 -22.41
N LEU A 503 1.66 21.04 -21.83
CA LEU A 503 2.94 21.17 -21.15
C LEU A 503 4.05 21.70 -22.07
N GLN A 504 4.20 21.16 -23.29
CA GLN A 504 5.19 21.67 -24.26
C GLN A 504 4.97 23.15 -24.61
N THR A 505 3.72 23.58 -24.83
CA THR A 505 3.42 25.00 -25.04
C THR A 505 3.73 25.88 -23.83
N LEU A 506 3.56 25.35 -22.61
CA LEU A 506 3.91 26.04 -21.37
C LEU A 506 5.44 26.16 -21.21
N GLU A 507 6.19 25.08 -21.44
CA GLU A 507 7.67 25.08 -21.48
C GLU A 507 8.23 26.08 -22.50
N GLU A 508 7.65 26.11 -23.71
CA GLU A 508 7.97 27.11 -24.72
C GLU A 508 7.73 28.56 -24.23
N THR A 509 6.62 28.82 -23.53
CA THR A 509 6.36 30.17 -22.99
C THR A 509 7.30 30.52 -21.84
N LEU A 510 7.64 29.57 -20.95
CA LEU A 510 8.65 29.78 -19.90
C LEU A 510 10.03 30.09 -20.50
N SER A 511 10.46 29.36 -21.54
CA SER A 511 11.71 29.64 -22.24
C SER A 511 11.73 31.03 -22.89
N LYS A 512 10.60 31.48 -23.45
CA LYS A 512 10.44 32.83 -24.04
C LYS A 512 10.42 33.92 -22.95
N MET A 513 9.79 33.66 -21.80
CA MET A 513 9.80 34.58 -20.65
C MET A 513 11.20 34.69 -20.01
N GLU A 514 11.91 33.58 -19.85
CA GLU A 514 13.24 33.57 -19.23
C GLU A 514 14.29 34.24 -20.11
N THR A 515 14.25 34.02 -21.43
CA THR A 515 15.13 34.75 -22.37
C THR A 515 14.84 36.26 -22.38
N GLN A 516 13.57 36.68 -22.29
CA GLN A 516 13.23 38.10 -22.09
C GLN A 516 13.72 38.64 -20.74
N ARG A 517 13.60 37.87 -19.66
CA ARG A 517 14.08 38.24 -18.31
C ARG A 517 15.59 38.47 -18.30
N VAL A 518 16.36 37.56 -18.89
CA VAL A 518 17.82 37.68 -19.05
C VAL A 518 18.18 38.89 -19.92
N GLN A 519 17.45 39.13 -21.03
CA GLN A 519 17.68 40.29 -21.89
C GLN A 519 17.40 41.63 -21.16
N GLN A 520 16.37 41.70 -20.32
CA GLN A 520 16.08 42.87 -19.49
C GLN A 520 17.14 43.09 -18.39
N GLN A 521 17.66 42.02 -17.78
CA GLN A 521 18.77 42.14 -16.83
C GLN A 521 20.05 42.64 -17.53
N ALA A 522 20.35 42.17 -18.74
CA ALA A 522 21.50 42.63 -19.52
C ALA A 522 21.40 44.12 -19.91
N THR A 523 20.22 44.63 -20.29
CA THR A 523 20.05 46.06 -20.58
C THR A 523 20.11 46.92 -19.32
N GLY A 524 19.55 46.46 -18.19
CA GLY A 524 19.66 47.12 -16.89
C GLY A 524 21.12 47.25 -16.41
N MET A 525 21.88 46.15 -16.45
CA MET A 525 23.31 46.15 -16.11
C MET A 525 24.11 47.13 -16.97
N LYS A 526 23.82 47.21 -18.29
CA LYS A 526 24.48 48.19 -19.17
C LYS A 526 24.15 49.63 -18.78
N GLN A 527 22.88 49.93 -18.44
CA GLN A 527 22.48 51.28 -18.00
C GLN A 527 23.16 51.69 -16.69
N ILE A 528 23.35 50.75 -15.76
CA ILE A 528 24.09 50.98 -14.50
C ILE A 528 25.55 51.30 -14.80
N GLN A 529 26.25 50.49 -15.61
CA GLN A 529 27.64 50.75 -16.00
C GLN A 529 27.80 52.10 -16.74
N GLU A 530 26.86 52.46 -17.62
CA GLU A 530 26.84 53.77 -18.27
C GLU A 530 26.60 54.93 -17.29
N ALA A 531 25.91 54.71 -16.17
CA ALA A 531 25.70 55.71 -15.12
C ALA A 531 26.94 55.84 -14.19
N GLU A 532 27.55 54.72 -13.80
CA GLU A 532 28.79 54.67 -13.02
C GLU A 532 29.95 55.37 -13.74
N LEU A 533 30.11 55.13 -15.05
CA LEU A 533 31.09 55.82 -15.88
C LEU A 533 30.86 57.34 -15.91
N LYS A 534 29.60 57.79 -16.00
CA LYS A 534 29.25 59.22 -15.96
C LYS A 534 29.53 59.83 -14.58
N ALA A 535 29.22 59.12 -13.49
CA ALA A 535 29.54 59.55 -12.13
C ALA A 535 31.06 59.64 -11.87
N SER A 536 31.85 58.70 -12.39
CA SER A 536 33.32 58.74 -12.28
C SER A 536 33.93 59.91 -13.07
N VAL A 537 33.31 60.33 -14.18
CA VAL A 537 33.73 61.53 -14.92
C VAL A 537 33.42 62.80 -14.12
N THR A 538 32.19 62.97 -13.62
CA THR A 538 31.82 64.18 -12.86
C THR A 538 32.54 64.26 -11.52
N GLU A 539 32.89 63.13 -10.87
CA GLU A 539 33.73 63.15 -9.68
C GLU A 539 35.14 63.69 -10.00
N ARG A 540 35.75 63.29 -11.12
CA ARG A 540 37.06 63.82 -11.55
C ARG A 540 37.01 65.32 -11.82
N GLU A 541 35.94 65.82 -12.44
CA GLU A 541 35.71 67.26 -12.62
C GLU A 541 35.62 67.99 -11.26
N VAL A 542 34.86 67.45 -10.31
CA VAL A 542 34.77 67.99 -8.94
C VAL A 542 36.13 67.95 -8.22
N GLN A 543 36.94 66.91 -8.41
CA GLN A 543 38.29 66.83 -7.85
C GLN A 543 39.23 67.90 -8.45
N LEU A 544 39.18 68.12 -9.77
CA LEU A 544 39.94 69.19 -10.45
C LEU A 544 39.53 70.59 -9.96
N LEU A 545 38.23 70.85 -9.82
CA LEU A 545 37.71 72.09 -9.25
C LEU A 545 38.16 72.29 -7.78
N ARG A 546 38.19 71.22 -6.97
CA ARG A 546 38.73 71.24 -5.60
C ARG A 546 40.24 71.45 -5.52
N VAL A 547 41.01 71.17 -6.58
CA VAL A 547 42.44 71.52 -6.66
C VAL A 547 42.60 73.01 -7.02
N SER A 548 41.87 73.48 -8.04
CA SER A 548 41.86 74.91 -8.43
C SER A 548 41.46 75.82 -7.25
N LEU A 549 40.41 75.47 -6.50
CA LEU A 549 39.97 76.21 -5.32
C LEU A 549 41.06 76.30 -4.23
N ARG A 550 41.85 75.24 -4.03
CA ARG A 550 42.98 75.25 -3.07
C ARG A 550 44.10 76.18 -3.53
N GLN A 551 44.48 76.15 -4.81
CA GLN A 551 45.47 77.08 -5.38
C GLN A 551 45.04 78.55 -5.27
N GLN A 552 43.74 78.85 -5.40
CA GLN A 552 43.25 80.22 -5.17
C GLN A 552 43.29 80.60 -3.68
N LYS A 553 42.98 79.66 -2.77
CA LYS A 553 43.11 79.89 -1.32
C LYS A 553 44.56 80.14 -0.89
N GLU A 554 45.52 79.43 -1.47
CA GLU A 554 46.96 79.65 -1.23
C GLU A 554 47.40 81.05 -1.70
N LYS A 555 46.93 81.53 -2.85
CA LYS A 555 47.18 82.91 -3.30
C LYS A 555 46.58 83.97 -2.37
N VAL A 556 45.38 83.73 -1.84
CA VAL A 556 44.75 84.62 -0.84
C VAL A 556 45.58 84.65 0.45
N ASN A 557 46.09 83.50 0.91
CA ASN A 557 46.98 83.45 2.08
C ASN A 557 48.29 84.22 1.83
N GLN A 558 48.93 84.06 0.65
CA GLN A 558 50.15 84.78 0.28
C GLN A 558 49.93 86.31 0.24
N LEU A 559 48.79 86.77 -0.28
CA LEU A 559 48.41 88.19 -0.23
C LEU A 559 48.17 88.69 1.20
N HIS A 560 47.68 87.83 2.09
CA HIS A 560 47.49 88.15 3.51
C HIS A 560 48.82 88.25 4.27
N GLU A 561 49.79 87.36 4.00
CA GLU A 561 51.15 87.46 4.54
C GLU A 561 51.86 88.73 4.06
N LEU A 562 51.73 89.08 2.77
CA LEU A 562 52.28 90.33 2.23
C LEU A 562 51.65 91.58 2.86
N LEU A 563 50.36 91.54 3.21
CA LEU A 563 49.69 92.62 3.95
C LEU A 563 50.26 92.76 5.37
N MET A 564 50.38 91.66 6.10
CA MET A 564 50.94 91.62 7.46
C MET A 564 52.39 92.11 7.50
N LEU A 565 53.21 91.70 6.53
CA LEU A 565 54.60 92.18 6.39
C LEU A 565 54.67 93.69 6.13
N LYS A 566 53.76 94.24 5.31
CA LYS A 566 53.67 95.69 5.06
C LYS A 566 53.24 96.48 6.29
N GLU A 567 52.26 95.99 7.06
CA GLU A 567 51.93 96.59 8.36
C GLU A 567 53.10 96.57 9.34
N GLN A 568 53.82 95.44 9.43
CA GLN A 568 54.96 95.29 10.34
C GLN A 568 56.16 96.15 9.92
N GLU A 569 56.27 96.50 8.63
CA GLU A 569 57.31 97.39 8.09
C GLU A 569 57.05 98.85 8.48
N HIS A 570 55.84 99.38 8.20
CA HIS A 570 55.46 100.73 8.63
C HIS A 570 55.44 100.91 10.16
N ARG A 571 55.15 99.85 10.93
CA ARG A 571 55.24 99.92 12.40
C ARG A 571 56.68 100.07 12.91
N ARG A 572 57.66 99.47 12.22
CA ARG A 572 59.10 99.60 12.54
C ARG A 572 59.68 100.96 12.14
N GLU A 573 59.23 101.55 11.04
CA GLU A 573 59.69 102.88 10.57
C GLU A 573 59.33 104.02 11.55
N LEU A 574 58.34 103.81 12.43
CA LEU A 574 57.84 104.80 13.38
C LEU A 574 58.53 104.77 14.76
N GLU A 575 59.18 103.67 15.14
CA GLU A 575 59.74 103.49 16.50
C GLU A 575 61.23 103.87 16.63
N THR A 576 61.96 104.01 15.52
CA THR A 576 63.43 104.24 15.57
C THR A 576 63.84 105.68 15.25
N ARG A 577 63.91 106.55 16.28
CA ARG A 577 64.70 107.80 16.22
C ARG A 577 65.59 107.99 17.46
N VAL A 578 66.90 108.14 17.18
CA VAL A 578 68.00 108.61 18.07
C VAL A 578 68.54 107.63 19.12
N ALA A 579 69.51 106.84 18.66
CA ALA A 579 70.82 106.52 19.27
C ALA A 579 71.00 106.51 20.82
N LEU A 580 71.39 105.34 21.35
CA LEU A 580 72.32 105.21 22.48
C LEU A 580 73.08 103.85 22.47
N ASN A 581 73.68 103.50 21.32
CA ASN A 581 74.35 102.20 21.11
C ASN A 581 75.87 102.29 21.34
N GLY A 582 76.34 101.84 22.51
CA GLY A 582 77.72 101.35 22.68
C GLY A 582 77.81 99.87 22.30
N SER A 583 78.80 99.49 21.47
CA SER A 583 78.90 98.12 20.93
C SER A 583 78.98 97.03 22.02
N GLU A 584 79.62 97.35 23.14
CA GLU A 584 79.87 96.42 24.25
C GLU A 584 78.58 96.07 25.01
N PHE A 585 77.65 97.02 25.14
CA PHE A 585 76.35 96.78 25.79
C PHE A 585 75.46 95.89 24.92
N GLN A 586 75.47 96.07 23.60
CA GLN A 586 74.69 95.21 22.70
C GLN A 586 75.23 93.78 22.67
N ASP A 587 76.55 93.57 22.61
CA ASP A 587 77.14 92.23 22.63
C ASP A 587 76.91 91.49 23.97
N ALA A 588 76.98 92.21 25.10
CA ALA A 588 76.61 91.65 26.41
C ALA A 588 75.12 91.28 26.50
N LEU A 589 74.23 92.16 26.03
CA LEU A 589 72.79 91.93 26.02
C LEU A 589 72.42 90.75 25.09
N SER A 590 73.01 90.67 23.90
CA SER A 590 72.82 89.56 22.96
C SER A 590 73.27 88.23 23.55
N LYS A 591 74.38 88.19 24.30
CA LYS A 591 74.85 86.96 24.96
C LYS A 591 73.92 86.49 26.08
N GLU A 592 73.34 87.39 26.88
CA GLU A 592 72.39 86.98 27.93
C GLU A 592 71.02 86.58 27.36
N ILE A 593 70.56 87.28 26.32
CA ILE A 593 69.36 86.88 25.54
C ILE A 593 69.55 85.48 24.96
N ALA A 594 70.71 85.18 24.34
CA ALA A 594 70.98 83.86 23.77
C ALA A 594 70.97 82.73 24.82
N LYS A 595 71.50 82.97 26.03
CA LYS A 595 71.44 81.99 27.13
C LYS A 595 70.01 81.70 27.60
N GLU A 596 69.18 82.72 27.79
CA GLU A 596 67.81 82.49 28.26
C GLU A 596 66.93 81.94 27.13
N GLN A 597 67.19 82.28 25.86
CA GLN A 597 66.61 81.60 24.70
C GLN A 597 66.95 80.11 24.70
N GLN A 598 68.22 79.72 24.92
CA GLN A 598 68.62 78.32 25.03
C GLN A 598 67.88 77.61 26.16
N ARG A 599 67.81 78.21 27.36
CA ARG A 599 67.04 77.66 28.51
C ARG A 599 65.55 77.50 28.20
N HIS A 600 64.95 78.43 27.47
CA HIS A 600 63.56 78.30 27.03
C HIS A 600 63.39 77.17 26.02
N GLU A 601 64.33 77.02 25.08
CA GLU A 601 64.28 75.94 24.08
C GLU A 601 64.50 74.55 24.71
N GLU A 602 65.37 74.44 25.72
CA GLU A 602 65.55 73.23 26.54
C GLU A 602 64.26 72.88 27.31
N ARG A 603 63.64 73.85 27.99
CA ARG A 603 62.33 73.65 28.66
C ARG A 603 61.22 73.27 27.68
N ILE A 604 61.22 73.83 26.46
CA ILE A 604 60.24 73.47 25.42
C ILE A 604 60.42 72.01 24.99
N LYS A 605 61.67 71.54 24.82
CA LYS A 605 61.97 70.13 24.53
C LYS A 605 61.50 69.20 25.67
N GLU A 606 61.77 69.55 26.93
CA GLU A 606 61.23 68.82 28.09
C GLU A 606 59.70 68.72 28.09
N PHE A 607 58.99 69.81 27.77
CA PHE A 607 57.52 69.79 27.71
C PHE A 607 57.01 68.99 26.51
N GLN A 608 57.68 69.05 25.35
CA GLN A 608 57.34 68.22 24.18
C GLN A 608 57.53 66.72 24.48
N GLU A 609 58.60 66.34 25.17
CA GLU A 609 58.84 64.96 25.59
C GLU A 609 57.78 64.48 26.60
N LYS A 610 57.46 65.30 27.62
CA LYS A 610 56.38 65.01 28.59
C LYS A 610 55.02 64.87 27.92
N ILE A 611 54.71 65.71 26.92
CA ILE A 611 53.48 65.60 26.11
C ILE A 611 53.50 64.31 25.26
N SER A 612 54.64 63.95 24.68
CA SER A 612 54.79 62.71 23.91
C SER A 612 54.55 61.47 24.77
N ILE A 613 55.10 61.44 26.00
CA ILE A 613 54.89 60.36 26.97
C ILE A 613 53.41 60.29 27.41
N LEU A 614 52.79 61.43 27.71
CA LEU A 614 51.39 61.46 28.14
C LEU A 614 50.43 61.04 27.01
N ASN A 615 50.71 61.43 25.77
CA ASN A 615 49.97 60.97 24.58
C ASN A 615 50.13 59.46 24.37
N GLN A 616 51.34 58.91 24.56
CA GLN A 616 51.57 57.46 24.46
C GLN A 616 50.77 56.70 25.52
N GLN A 617 50.77 57.15 26.78
CA GLN A 617 49.96 56.57 27.86
C GLN A 617 48.45 56.66 27.58
N TYR A 618 47.98 57.77 26.99
CA TYR A 618 46.58 57.91 26.58
C TYR A 618 46.22 56.94 25.44
N MET A 619 47.09 56.76 24.46
CA MET A 619 46.91 55.80 23.36
C MET A 619 46.90 54.34 23.85
N GLU A 620 47.75 54.01 24.83
CA GLU A 620 47.76 52.70 25.47
C GLU A 620 46.43 52.45 26.20
N LEU A 621 45.96 53.40 27.01
CA LEU A 621 44.68 53.33 27.70
C LEU A 621 43.48 53.25 26.73
N GLU A 622 43.49 53.99 25.61
CA GLU A 622 42.42 53.89 24.60
C GLU A 622 42.40 52.51 23.94
N ASN A 623 43.57 51.91 23.70
CA ASN A 623 43.67 50.54 23.18
C ASN A 623 43.18 49.50 24.20
N GLU A 624 43.46 49.65 25.49
CA GLU A 624 42.87 48.81 26.56
C GLU A 624 41.34 48.91 26.56
N PHE A 625 40.77 50.12 26.48
CA PHE A 625 39.31 50.30 26.40
C PHE A 625 38.71 49.66 25.14
N ARG A 626 39.37 49.77 23.97
CA ARG A 626 38.93 49.10 22.73
C ARG A 626 38.97 47.57 22.85
N ILE A 627 40.00 47.02 23.50
CA ILE A 627 40.11 45.58 23.79
C ILE A 627 39.00 45.14 24.75
N ALA A 628 38.76 45.87 25.84
CA ALA A 628 37.69 45.58 26.80
C ALA A 628 36.30 45.60 26.15
N LEU A 629 36.00 46.62 25.31
CA LEU A 629 34.76 46.68 24.53
C LEU A 629 34.62 45.51 23.55
N THR A 630 35.72 45.07 22.93
CA THR A 630 35.72 43.91 22.02
C THR A 630 35.44 42.60 22.76
N ILE A 631 36.02 42.42 23.96
CA ILE A 631 35.76 41.27 24.83
C ILE A 631 34.30 41.27 25.31
N GLU A 632 33.77 42.41 25.75
CA GLU A 632 32.40 42.47 26.25
C GLU A 632 31.37 42.30 25.12
N ALA A 633 31.61 42.85 23.93
CA ALA A 633 30.81 42.59 22.74
C ALA A 633 30.81 41.09 22.35
N LYS A 634 31.94 40.40 22.52
CA LYS A 634 32.03 38.94 22.33
C LYS A 634 31.22 38.18 23.39
N ARG A 635 31.27 38.58 24.66
CA ARG A 635 30.45 37.99 25.74
C ARG A 635 28.95 38.23 25.53
N PHE A 636 28.54 39.44 25.13
CA PHE A 636 27.15 39.72 24.75
C PHE A 636 26.69 38.86 23.57
N LYS A 637 27.58 38.62 22.58
CA LYS A 637 27.26 37.70 21.48
C LYS A 637 27.11 36.26 21.98
N GLU A 638 28.04 35.74 22.79
CA GLU A 638 27.96 34.38 23.35
C GLU A 638 26.69 34.17 24.18
N VAL A 639 26.27 35.16 24.95
CA VAL A 639 24.99 35.15 25.68
C VAL A 639 23.79 35.18 24.73
N LYS A 640 23.82 36.01 23.68
CA LYS A 640 22.74 36.09 22.67
C LYS A 640 22.60 34.78 21.89
N ASP A 641 23.70 34.24 21.37
CA ASP A 641 23.75 32.98 20.64
C ASP A 641 23.25 31.83 21.56
N GLY A 642 23.57 31.87 22.85
CA GLY A 642 23.03 30.97 23.87
C GLY A 642 21.52 31.10 24.09
N PHE A 643 20.97 32.31 24.16
CA PHE A 643 19.51 32.53 24.24
C PHE A 643 18.79 32.05 22.97
N GLU A 644 19.39 32.23 21.78
CA GLU A 644 18.83 31.74 20.52
C GLU A 644 18.82 30.21 20.47
N ASN A 645 19.88 29.54 20.93
CA ASN A 645 19.91 28.08 21.08
C ASN A 645 18.83 27.56 22.06
N VAL A 646 18.74 28.12 23.28
CA VAL A 646 17.71 27.71 24.27
C VAL A 646 16.30 27.97 23.75
N THR A 647 16.10 29.01 22.92
CA THR A 647 14.81 29.27 22.25
C THR A 647 14.49 28.22 21.18
N ALA A 648 15.49 27.72 20.47
CA ALA A 648 15.35 26.63 19.50
C ALA A 648 15.05 25.28 20.19
N GLU A 649 15.81 24.92 21.24
CA GLU A 649 15.57 23.73 22.08
C GLU A 649 14.15 23.75 22.67
N LEU A 650 13.69 24.92 23.15
CA LEU A 650 12.34 25.11 23.68
C LEU A 650 11.25 25.02 22.60
N ALA A 651 11.57 25.29 21.32
CA ALA A 651 10.67 25.06 20.20
C ALA A 651 10.63 23.57 19.81
N GLU A 652 11.78 22.90 19.77
CA GLU A 652 11.89 21.45 19.50
C GLU A 652 11.15 20.64 20.56
N HIS A 653 11.35 20.93 21.85
CA HIS A 653 10.61 20.30 22.95
C HIS A 653 9.10 20.55 22.88
N LYS A 654 8.63 21.70 22.37
CA LYS A 654 7.20 21.94 22.11
C LYS A 654 6.65 21.06 20.99
N CYS A 655 7.41 20.88 19.90
CA CYS A 655 7.04 19.96 18.81
C CYS A 655 7.00 18.51 19.30
N ALA A 656 8.03 18.06 20.04
CA ALA A 656 8.07 16.72 20.64
C ALA A 656 6.90 16.48 21.61
N LEU A 657 6.57 17.46 22.46
CA LEU A 657 5.42 17.40 23.36
C LEU A 657 4.09 17.31 22.60
N PHE A 658 3.92 18.09 21.52
CA PHE A 658 2.71 18.02 20.69
C PHE A 658 2.57 16.65 20.00
N GLN A 659 3.65 16.13 19.41
CA GLN A 659 3.67 14.78 18.81
C GLN A 659 3.36 13.70 19.87
N SER A 660 3.93 13.81 21.07
CA SER A 660 3.63 12.88 22.17
C SER A 660 2.17 12.95 22.62
N GLN A 661 1.56 14.13 22.67
CA GLN A 661 0.12 14.29 22.95
C GLN A 661 -0.76 13.74 21.83
N GLN A 662 -0.33 13.86 20.56
CA GLN A 662 -1.04 13.28 19.42
C GLN A 662 -0.98 11.74 19.44
N LYS A 663 0.20 11.15 19.69
CA LYS A 663 0.34 9.70 19.92
C LYS A 663 -0.49 9.22 21.12
N GLN A 664 -0.53 9.98 22.22
CA GLN A 664 -1.37 9.65 23.37
C GLN A 664 -2.87 9.65 23.02
N LYS A 665 -3.34 10.60 22.21
CA LYS A 665 -4.73 10.64 21.72
C LYS A 665 -5.05 9.46 20.80
N GLN A 666 -4.15 9.11 19.89
CA GLN A 666 -4.29 7.95 19.01
C GLN A 666 -4.34 6.64 19.82
N SER A 667 -3.44 6.47 20.80
CA SER A 667 -3.44 5.35 21.72
C SER A 667 -4.75 5.27 22.53
N ALA A 668 -5.25 6.40 23.04
CA ALA A 668 -6.52 6.44 23.77
C ALA A 668 -7.73 6.08 22.88
N ALA A 669 -7.75 6.50 21.61
CA ALA A 669 -8.76 6.10 20.64
C ALA A 669 -8.71 4.59 20.36
N LEU A 670 -7.53 4.03 20.09
CA LEU A 670 -7.33 2.60 19.88
C LEU A 670 -7.75 1.78 21.13
N ILE A 671 -7.43 2.25 22.34
CA ILE A 671 -7.89 1.62 23.59
C ILE A 671 -9.42 1.68 23.72
N GLN A 672 -10.07 2.77 23.28
CA GLN A 672 -11.52 2.89 23.27
C GLN A 672 -12.17 1.94 22.23
N GLU A 673 -11.58 1.78 21.06
CA GLU A 673 -12.01 0.86 20.00
C GLU A 673 -11.83 -0.61 20.43
N LEU A 674 -10.67 -0.98 20.97
CA LEU A 674 -10.43 -2.30 21.57
C LEU A 674 -11.41 -2.57 22.74
N THR A 675 -11.69 -1.56 23.56
CA THR A 675 -12.71 -1.68 24.63
C THR A 675 -14.13 -1.85 24.07
N SER A 676 -14.44 -1.25 22.92
CA SER A 676 -15.70 -1.45 22.19
C SER A 676 -15.78 -2.89 21.66
N MET A 677 -14.75 -3.33 20.95
CA MET A 677 -14.65 -4.68 20.37
C MET A 677 -14.72 -5.77 21.46
N VAL A 678 -14.04 -5.58 22.59
CA VAL A 678 -14.11 -6.53 23.73
C VAL A 678 -15.51 -6.58 24.36
N LYS A 679 -16.23 -5.45 24.43
CA LYS A 679 -17.65 -5.44 24.87
C LYS A 679 -18.54 -6.17 23.87
N GLU A 680 -18.33 -5.96 22.57
CA GLU A 680 -19.11 -6.62 21.52
C GLU A 680 -18.84 -8.13 21.47
N GLN A 681 -17.58 -8.56 21.50
CA GLN A 681 -17.21 -9.97 21.58
C GLN A 681 -17.77 -10.63 22.84
N LYS A 682 -17.76 -9.93 23.99
CA LYS A 682 -18.41 -10.41 25.21
C LYS A 682 -19.92 -10.57 25.04
N ALA A 683 -20.59 -9.64 24.35
CA ALA A 683 -22.02 -9.75 24.03
C ALA A 683 -22.31 -10.96 23.11
N ARG A 684 -21.57 -11.08 21.99
CA ARG A 684 -21.63 -12.23 21.06
C ARG A 684 -21.40 -13.56 21.80
N ILE A 685 -20.42 -13.63 22.70
CA ILE A 685 -20.16 -14.81 23.53
C ILE A 685 -21.36 -15.12 24.45
N THR A 686 -21.94 -14.12 25.14
CA THR A 686 -23.12 -14.36 25.98
C THR A 686 -24.35 -14.81 25.19
N GLU A 687 -24.53 -14.32 23.96
CA GLU A 687 -25.60 -14.73 23.07
C GLU A 687 -25.40 -16.17 22.53
N VAL A 688 -24.17 -16.52 22.14
CA VAL A 688 -23.82 -17.91 21.75
C VAL A 688 -23.97 -18.87 22.93
N VAL A 689 -23.62 -18.46 24.16
CA VAL A 689 -23.88 -19.26 25.37
C VAL A 689 -25.37 -19.44 25.61
N LYS A 690 -26.18 -18.39 25.51
CA LYS A 690 -27.64 -18.46 25.63
C LYS A 690 -28.27 -19.39 24.58
N SER A 691 -27.86 -19.27 23.32
CA SER A 691 -28.27 -20.14 22.21
C SER A 691 -27.91 -21.62 22.45
N LYS A 692 -26.67 -21.90 22.93
CA LYS A 692 -26.26 -23.25 23.35
C LYS A 692 -27.08 -23.77 24.54
N GLN A 693 -27.50 -22.89 25.46
CA GLN A 693 -28.29 -23.27 26.63
C GLN A 693 -29.77 -23.53 26.27
N GLU A 694 -30.35 -22.76 25.35
CA GLU A 694 -31.70 -22.98 24.79
C GLU A 694 -31.77 -24.25 23.93
N THR A 695 -30.78 -24.48 23.06
CA THR A 695 -30.70 -25.73 22.29
C THR A 695 -30.49 -26.95 23.19
N ALA A 696 -29.65 -26.86 24.24
CA ALA A 696 -29.52 -27.91 25.25
C ALA A 696 -30.81 -28.15 26.05
N ALA A 697 -31.59 -27.10 26.36
CA ALA A 697 -32.89 -27.23 27.00
C ALA A 697 -33.92 -27.93 26.09
N ASN A 698 -33.95 -27.56 24.79
CA ASN A 698 -34.79 -28.20 23.79
C ASN A 698 -34.43 -29.69 23.59
N LEU A 699 -33.13 -30.03 23.55
CA LEU A 699 -32.68 -31.42 23.51
C LEU A 699 -33.09 -32.19 24.78
N LYS A 700 -32.90 -31.62 25.98
CA LYS A 700 -33.40 -32.20 27.25
C LYS A 700 -34.92 -32.32 27.33
N SER A 701 -35.67 -31.51 26.59
CA SER A 701 -37.12 -31.63 26.46
C SER A 701 -37.49 -32.80 25.54
N ARG A 702 -36.85 -32.88 24.37
CA ARG A 702 -37.07 -33.95 23.38
C ARG A 702 -36.63 -35.33 23.89
N ILE A 703 -35.55 -35.41 24.69
CA ILE A 703 -35.14 -36.64 25.39
C ILE A 703 -36.26 -37.10 26.32
N ARG A 704 -36.78 -36.23 27.20
CA ARG A 704 -37.88 -36.57 28.11
C ARG A 704 -39.16 -37.01 27.38
N ALA A 705 -39.50 -36.39 26.26
CA ALA A 705 -40.63 -36.80 25.43
C ALA A 705 -40.44 -38.20 24.81
N LEU A 706 -39.21 -38.54 24.40
CA LEU A 706 -38.86 -39.87 23.91
C LEU A 706 -38.84 -40.90 25.04
N GLU A 707 -38.34 -40.55 26.22
CA GLU A 707 -38.38 -41.39 27.44
C GLU A 707 -39.83 -41.74 27.82
N THR A 708 -40.75 -40.77 27.79
CA THR A 708 -42.18 -41.05 28.02
C THR A 708 -42.80 -41.94 26.94
N SER A 709 -42.47 -41.73 25.66
CA SER A 709 -42.96 -42.60 24.57
C SER A 709 -42.45 -44.04 24.71
N VAL A 710 -41.19 -44.22 25.10
CA VAL A 710 -40.58 -45.54 25.35
C VAL A 710 -41.25 -46.23 26.54
N GLU A 711 -41.61 -45.49 27.60
CA GLU A 711 -42.30 -46.08 28.75
C GLU A 711 -43.76 -46.45 28.43
N GLU A 712 -44.47 -45.63 27.66
CA GLU A 712 -45.78 -46.01 27.10
C GLU A 712 -45.69 -47.26 26.23
N ASP A 713 -44.66 -47.39 25.39
CA ASP A 713 -44.51 -48.54 24.49
C ASP A 713 -44.12 -49.82 25.24
N LYS A 714 -43.41 -49.71 26.37
CA LYS A 714 -43.28 -50.83 27.34
C LYS A 714 -44.63 -51.22 27.93
N GLN A 715 -45.46 -50.26 28.35
CA GLN A 715 -46.80 -50.56 28.88
C GLN A 715 -47.70 -51.23 27.84
N LYS A 716 -47.69 -50.74 26.58
CA LYS A 716 -48.38 -51.38 25.45
C LYS A 716 -47.85 -52.80 25.21
N THR A 717 -46.55 -53.03 25.31
CA THR A 717 -45.93 -54.36 25.19
C THR A 717 -46.41 -55.31 26.30
N ILE A 718 -46.47 -54.84 27.55
CA ILE A 718 -47.00 -55.63 28.69
C ILE A 718 -48.49 -55.97 28.48
N GLN A 719 -49.31 -55.02 28.00
CA GLN A 719 -50.71 -55.29 27.64
C GLN A 719 -50.83 -56.33 26.52
N ILE A 720 -50.00 -56.25 25.48
CA ILE A 720 -49.97 -57.24 24.39
C ILE A 720 -49.61 -58.63 24.93
N GLU A 721 -48.67 -58.75 25.87
CA GLU A 721 -48.33 -60.03 26.48
C GLU A 721 -49.45 -60.61 27.35
N LEU A 722 -50.18 -59.76 28.08
CA LEU A 722 -51.38 -60.16 28.82
C LEU A 722 -52.49 -60.65 27.87
N LEU A 723 -52.76 -59.91 26.80
CA LEU A 723 -53.75 -60.26 25.78
C LEU A 723 -53.40 -61.54 25.01
N LYS A 724 -52.11 -61.85 24.81
CA LYS A 724 -51.67 -63.17 24.29
C LYS A 724 -52.04 -64.31 25.25
N GLN A 725 -51.85 -64.11 26.55
CA GLN A 725 -52.21 -65.12 27.56
C GLN A 725 -53.72 -65.34 27.58
N GLU A 726 -54.53 -64.27 27.61
CA GLU A 726 -56.00 -64.35 27.52
C GLU A 726 -56.45 -65.03 26.22
N LYS A 727 -55.86 -64.67 25.08
CA LYS A 727 -56.13 -65.33 23.79
C LYS A 727 -55.84 -66.84 23.85
N SER A 728 -54.72 -67.26 24.46
CA SER A 728 -54.40 -68.69 24.60
C SER A 728 -55.41 -69.44 25.47
N LYS A 729 -55.88 -68.78 26.55
CA LYS A 729 -56.90 -69.31 27.46
C LYS A 729 -58.25 -69.45 26.74
N LEU A 730 -58.66 -68.43 25.97
CA LEU A 730 -59.88 -68.47 25.16
C LEU A 730 -59.81 -69.56 24.08
N ILE A 731 -58.67 -69.73 23.40
CA ILE A 731 -58.47 -70.83 22.44
C ILE A 731 -58.65 -72.19 23.13
N SER A 732 -58.05 -72.40 24.30
CA SER A 732 -58.20 -73.67 25.05
C SER A 732 -59.64 -73.95 25.50
N GLN A 733 -60.41 -72.91 25.84
CA GLN A 733 -61.83 -73.02 26.17
C GLN A 733 -62.68 -73.31 24.92
N LEU A 734 -62.35 -72.70 23.78
CA LEU A 734 -63.09 -72.86 22.54
C LEU A 734 -62.89 -74.28 21.97
N THR A 735 -61.66 -74.81 21.97
CA THR A 735 -61.41 -76.23 21.60
C THR A 735 -62.08 -77.23 22.55
N ALA A 736 -62.22 -76.88 23.84
CA ALA A 736 -62.99 -77.72 24.77
C ALA A 736 -64.49 -77.70 24.43
N GLN A 737 -65.06 -76.53 24.10
CA GLN A 737 -66.46 -76.42 23.67
C GLN A 737 -66.74 -77.10 22.33
N GLU A 738 -65.81 -77.05 21.37
CA GLU A 738 -65.91 -77.78 20.10
C GLU A 738 -66.05 -79.29 20.33
N SER A 739 -65.29 -79.88 21.27
CA SER A 739 -65.41 -81.30 21.61
C SER A 739 -66.79 -81.69 22.17
N VAL A 740 -67.43 -80.81 22.96
CA VAL A 740 -68.79 -81.01 23.49
C VAL A 740 -69.84 -80.89 22.38
N ILE A 741 -69.66 -79.91 21.49
CA ILE A 741 -70.52 -79.69 20.33
C ILE A 741 -70.49 -80.91 19.39
N ASP A 742 -69.33 -81.54 19.18
CA ASP A 742 -69.22 -82.74 18.34
C ASP A 742 -69.86 -83.97 18.98
N GLY A 743 -69.84 -84.11 20.31
CA GLY A 743 -70.65 -85.11 21.02
C GLY A 743 -72.15 -84.92 20.77
N LEU A 744 -72.66 -83.70 20.96
CA LEU A 744 -74.08 -83.36 20.76
C LEU A 744 -74.55 -83.51 19.29
N LYS A 745 -73.65 -83.35 18.31
CA LYS A 745 -73.93 -83.64 16.88
C LYS A 745 -74.18 -85.13 16.64
N VAL A 746 -73.48 -86.03 17.34
CA VAL A 746 -73.68 -87.48 17.24
C VAL A 746 -75.03 -87.86 17.84
N GLU A 747 -75.41 -87.32 19.00
CA GLU A 747 -76.72 -87.57 19.61
C GLU A 747 -77.87 -87.10 18.69
N ARG A 748 -77.81 -85.86 18.17
CA ARG A 748 -78.82 -85.34 17.23
C ARG A 748 -79.05 -86.25 16.02
N LYS A 749 -78.02 -86.98 15.56
CA LYS A 749 -78.12 -87.91 14.42
C LYS A 749 -78.95 -89.15 14.75
N ILE A 750 -78.97 -89.60 16.01
CA ILE A 750 -79.75 -90.75 16.48
C ILE A 750 -81.25 -90.39 16.54
N TRP A 751 -81.60 -89.30 17.23
CA TRP A 751 -82.98 -88.82 17.37
C TRP A 751 -83.66 -88.52 16.02
N GLY A 752 -82.87 -88.13 15.01
CA GLY A 752 -83.37 -87.90 13.64
C GLY A 752 -83.85 -89.17 12.92
N GLN A 753 -83.45 -90.37 13.36
CA GLN A 753 -83.91 -91.63 12.78
C GLN A 753 -85.22 -92.13 13.40
N GLU A 754 -85.48 -91.83 14.67
CA GLU A 754 -86.69 -92.27 15.38
C GLU A 754 -87.93 -91.44 15.00
N LEU A 755 -87.77 -90.12 14.87
CA LEU A 755 -88.84 -89.21 14.45
C LEU A 755 -89.38 -89.49 13.03
N ALA A 756 -88.57 -90.09 12.16
CA ALA A 756 -88.98 -90.47 10.81
C ALA A 756 -90.03 -91.61 10.80
N GLN A 757 -90.19 -92.37 11.89
CA GLN A 757 -91.00 -93.58 11.93
C GLN A 757 -92.46 -93.35 12.41
N GLN A 758 -92.80 -92.16 12.93
CA GLN A 758 -94.13 -91.89 13.52
C GLN A 758 -95.04 -90.98 12.68
N GLY A 759 -94.55 -90.34 11.60
CA GLY A 759 -95.28 -89.31 10.86
C GLY A 759 -96.45 -89.77 9.97
N ALA A 760 -96.87 -91.04 10.00
CA ALA A 760 -97.65 -91.65 8.92
C ALA A 760 -99.19 -91.62 9.07
N SER A 761 -99.76 -91.16 10.19
CA SER A 761 -101.17 -91.43 10.55
C SER A 761 -102.09 -90.23 10.75
N LEU A 762 -101.66 -88.99 10.46
CA LEU A 762 -102.43 -87.76 10.73
C LEU A 762 -102.68 -86.92 9.46
N ALA A 763 -103.55 -87.44 8.57
CA ALA A 763 -103.81 -86.85 7.25
C ALA A 763 -105.27 -86.40 6.98
N GLN A 764 -106.20 -86.57 7.94
CA GLN A 764 -107.64 -86.50 7.65
C GLN A 764 -108.35 -85.17 8.01
N ASP A 765 -107.81 -84.35 8.93
CA ASP A 765 -108.49 -83.14 9.44
C ASP A 765 -108.35 -81.88 8.57
N ARG A 766 -107.65 -81.98 7.43
CA ARG A 766 -107.16 -80.83 6.65
C ARG A 766 -108.25 -79.92 6.05
N GLY A 767 -109.36 -80.50 5.57
CA GLY A 767 -110.30 -79.83 4.65
C GLY A 767 -111.14 -78.67 5.21
N LYS A 768 -111.05 -78.33 6.51
CA LYS A 768 -111.82 -77.21 7.11
C LYS A 768 -111.03 -75.92 7.30
N LEU A 769 -109.71 -75.94 7.17
CA LEU A 769 -108.86 -74.75 7.34
C LEU A 769 -108.70 -73.94 6.05
N GLU A 770 -108.72 -74.63 4.89
CA GLU A 770 -108.30 -74.05 3.60
C GLU A 770 -109.21 -72.88 3.15
N ALA A 771 -110.53 -72.99 3.35
CA ALA A 771 -111.50 -71.94 3.01
C ALA A 771 -111.35 -70.63 3.82
N LYS A 772 -110.67 -70.63 4.97
CA LYS A 772 -110.48 -69.44 5.81
C LYS A 772 -109.18 -68.68 5.46
N ILE A 773 -108.27 -69.32 4.72
CA ILE A 773 -107.00 -68.74 4.25
C ILE A 773 -107.23 -67.82 3.05
N GLU A 774 -108.13 -68.21 2.14
CA GLU A 774 -108.38 -67.53 0.87
C GLU A 774 -108.81 -66.06 1.05
N VAL A 775 -109.73 -65.78 1.98
CA VAL A 775 -110.22 -64.41 2.25
C VAL A 775 -109.10 -63.47 2.75
N LEU A 776 -108.29 -63.94 3.70
CA LEU A 776 -107.17 -63.16 4.27
C LEU A 776 -106.02 -62.94 3.26
N THR A 777 -105.91 -63.82 2.26
CA THR A 777 -104.91 -63.71 1.19
C THR A 777 -105.20 -62.51 0.30
N ASN A 778 -106.46 -62.29 -0.08
CA ASN A 778 -106.88 -61.20 -0.96
C ASN A 778 -106.66 -59.81 -0.33
N GLU A 779 -106.97 -59.65 0.95
CA GLU A 779 -106.78 -58.37 1.67
C GLU A 779 -105.29 -58.04 1.84
N SER A 780 -104.47 -59.05 2.12
CA SER A 780 -103.00 -58.92 2.18
C SER A 780 -102.41 -58.48 0.84
N GLU A 781 -102.96 -58.93 -0.29
CA GLU A 781 -102.48 -58.57 -1.63
C GLU A 781 -102.75 -57.09 -1.98
N ILE A 782 -103.85 -56.51 -1.49
CA ILE A 782 -104.20 -55.09 -1.69
C ILE A 782 -103.23 -54.19 -0.93
N LEU A 783 -102.97 -54.49 0.34
CA LEU A 783 -102.01 -53.74 1.17
C LEU A 783 -100.59 -53.82 0.61
N LYS A 784 -100.19 -55.00 0.10
CA LYS A 784 -98.90 -55.19 -0.56
C LYS A 784 -98.73 -54.28 -1.78
N LYS A 785 -99.74 -54.24 -2.66
CA LYS A 785 -99.75 -53.38 -3.87
C LYS A 785 -99.74 -51.88 -3.57
N GLN A 786 -100.15 -51.45 -2.37
CA GLN A 786 -99.98 -50.06 -1.94
C GLN A 786 -98.55 -49.82 -1.43
N ASN A 787 -98.04 -50.69 -0.55
CA ASN A 787 -96.68 -50.60 -0.02
C ASN A 787 -95.61 -50.60 -1.14
N GLU A 788 -95.83 -51.36 -2.22
CA GLU A 788 -94.96 -51.37 -3.41
C GLU A 788 -94.89 -49.99 -4.08
N ARG A 789 -96.01 -49.26 -4.23
CA ARG A 789 -96.04 -47.89 -4.78
C ARG A 789 -95.30 -46.89 -3.88
N ASP A 790 -95.50 -47.01 -2.57
CA ASP A 790 -94.87 -46.11 -1.60
C ASP A 790 -93.34 -46.36 -1.53
N ASN A 791 -92.89 -47.61 -1.71
CA ASN A 791 -91.47 -47.95 -1.87
C ASN A 791 -90.86 -47.38 -3.16
N ASP A 792 -91.57 -47.44 -4.30
CA ASP A 792 -91.07 -46.81 -5.54
C ASP A 792 -91.04 -45.29 -5.45
N ALA A 793 -92.03 -44.67 -4.80
CA ALA A 793 -92.00 -43.23 -4.49
C ALA A 793 -90.84 -42.85 -3.56
N LEU A 794 -90.48 -43.71 -2.60
CA LEU A 794 -89.29 -43.54 -1.77
C LEU A 794 -87.99 -43.73 -2.58
N ARG A 795 -87.88 -44.75 -3.45
CA ARG A 795 -86.72 -44.92 -4.35
C ARG A 795 -86.47 -43.69 -5.21
N ILE A 796 -87.51 -43.11 -5.79
CA ILE A 796 -87.39 -41.88 -6.61
C ILE A 796 -86.88 -40.71 -5.77
N LYS A 797 -87.43 -40.51 -4.57
CA LYS A 797 -86.97 -39.46 -3.64
C LYS A 797 -85.53 -39.68 -3.17
N THR A 798 -85.16 -40.92 -2.82
CA THR A 798 -83.79 -41.28 -2.44
C THR A 798 -82.82 -40.96 -3.57
N LYS A 799 -83.12 -41.37 -4.81
CA LYS A 799 -82.27 -41.05 -5.96
C LYS A 799 -82.12 -39.54 -6.18
N ILE A 800 -83.18 -38.75 -6.04
CA ILE A 800 -83.10 -37.29 -6.15
C ILE A 800 -82.16 -36.70 -5.07
N VAL A 801 -82.18 -37.24 -3.84
CA VAL A 801 -81.26 -36.84 -2.76
C VAL A 801 -79.82 -37.29 -3.05
N GLU A 802 -79.62 -38.48 -3.64
CA GLU A 802 -78.31 -38.95 -4.10
C GLU A 802 -77.74 -38.05 -5.20
N ASP A 803 -78.52 -37.76 -6.25
CA ASP A 803 -78.14 -36.87 -7.36
C ASP A 803 -77.84 -35.43 -6.87
N GLN A 804 -78.59 -34.92 -5.88
CA GLN A 804 -78.32 -33.63 -5.22
C GLN A 804 -77.04 -33.67 -4.37
N THR A 805 -76.83 -34.74 -3.59
CA THR A 805 -75.62 -34.92 -2.76
C THR A 805 -74.37 -35.02 -3.63
N GLU A 806 -74.47 -35.73 -4.75
CA GLU A 806 -73.43 -35.85 -5.78
C GLU A 806 -73.11 -34.49 -6.44
N THR A 807 -74.13 -33.67 -6.70
CA THR A 807 -73.95 -32.31 -7.22
C THR A 807 -73.25 -31.40 -6.20
N ILE A 808 -73.65 -31.46 -4.91
CA ILE A 808 -73.00 -30.73 -3.81
C ILE A 808 -71.55 -31.19 -3.63
N ARG A 809 -71.28 -32.50 -3.74
CA ARG A 809 -69.93 -33.07 -3.69
C ARG A 809 -69.03 -32.50 -4.78
N LYS A 810 -69.47 -32.52 -6.04
CA LYS A 810 -68.74 -31.95 -7.19
C LYS A 810 -68.51 -30.45 -7.06
N LEU A 811 -69.48 -29.70 -6.54
CA LEU A 811 -69.31 -28.26 -6.25
C LEU A 811 -68.29 -28.00 -5.13
N LYS A 812 -68.25 -28.85 -4.09
CA LYS A 812 -67.26 -28.78 -3.01
C LYS A 812 -65.86 -29.14 -3.50
N GLU A 813 -65.73 -30.18 -4.33
CA GLU A 813 -64.48 -30.59 -4.96
C GLU A 813 -63.91 -29.46 -5.83
N GLY A 814 -64.73 -28.88 -6.72
CA GLY A 814 -64.32 -27.73 -7.53
C GLY A 814 -64.09 -26.42 -6.75
N LEU A 815 -64.62 -26.29 -5.52
CA LEU A 815 -64.23 -25.21 -4.61
C LEU A 815 -62.85 -25.48 -4.00
N GLN A 816 -62.65 -26.68 -3.47
CA GLN A 816 -61.38 -27.11 -2.88
C GLN A 816 -60.22 -27.06 -3.88
N GLU A 817 -60.45 -27.41 -5.16
CA GLU A 817 -59.46 -27.24 -6.24
C GLU A 817 -59.09 -25.78 -6.48
N ARG A 818 -60.04 -24.84 -6.41
CA ARG A 818 -59.75 -23.39 -6.50
C ARG A 818 -59.00 -22.89 -5.27
N ASP A 819 -59.36 -23.35 -4.07
CA ASP A 819 -58.66 -22.99 -2.83
C ASP A 819 -57.23 -23.56 -2.80
N GLU A 820 -56.99 -24.69 -3.47
CA GLU A 820 -55.65 -25.28 -3.68
C GLU A 820 -54.85 -24.49 -4.73
N GLN A 821 -55.48 -24.07 -5.84
CA GLN A 821 -54.87 -23.20 -6.85
C GLN A 821 -54.52 -21.82 -6.29
N MET A 822 -55.43 -21.19 -5.52
CA MET A 822 -55.19 -19.92 -4.85
C MET A 822 -54.05 -20.01 -3.84
N ARG A 823 -53.95 -21.11 -3.07
CA ARG A 823 -52.80 -21.34 -2.17
C ARG A 823 -51.50 -21.47 -2.95
N LYS A 824 -51.46 -22.24 -4.04
CA LYS A 824 -50.27 -22.33 -4.90
C LYS A 824 -49.85 -20.99 -5.49
N GLN A 825 -50.79 -20.20 -6.01
CA GLN A 825 -50.49 -18.85 -6.53
C GLN A 825 -50.02 -17.89 -5.44
N LEU A 826 -50.50 -17.99 -4.20
CA LEU A 826 -49.97 -17.22 -3.07
C LEU A 826 -48.56 -17.67 -2.69
N GLU A 827 -48.29 -18.97 -2.70
CA GLU A 827 -46.99 -19.58 -2.38
C GLU A 827 -45.95 -19.26 -3.46
N GLU A 828 -46.31 -19.33 -4.75
CA GLU A 828 -45.52 -18.88 -5.90
C GLU A 828 -45.22 -17.37 -5.85
N ASN A 829 -46.19 -16.53 -5.47
CA ASN A 829 -45.98 -15.10 -5.28
C ASN A 829 -45.05 -14.80 -4.08
N ILE A 830 -45.20 -15.53 -2.96
CA ILE A 830 -44.33 -15.41 -1.79
C ILE A 830 -42.89 -15.83 -2.15
N GLU A 831 -42.70 -16.91 -2.90
CA GLU A 831 -41.37 -17.33 -3.33
C GLU A 831 -40.75 -16.33 -4.31
N SER A 832 -41.54 -15.82 -5.26
CA SER A 832 -41.13 -14.73 -6.15
C SER A 832 -40.69 -13.49 -5.35
N GLN A 833 -41.48 -13.09 -4.34
CA GLN A 833 -41.15 -11.96 -3.47
C GLN A 833 -39.86 -12.20 -2.67
N LYS A 834 -39.60 -13.42 -2.17
CA LYS A 834 -38.31 -13.77 -1.57
C LYS A 834 -37.15 -13.64 -2.57
N THR A 835 -37.30 -14.12 -3.80
CA THR A 835 -36.23 -14.00 -4.80
C THR A 835 -35.92 -12.55 -5.17
N PHE A 836 -36.94 -11.68 -5.25
CA PHE A 836 -36.72 -10.24 -5.42
C PHE A 836 -36.10 -9.58 -4.18
N GLN A 837 -36.42 -10.03 -2.97
CA GLN A 837 -35.77 -9.54 -1.75
C GLN A 837 -34.28 -9.93 -1.74
N VAL A 838 -33.93 -11.19 -2.03
CA VAL A 838 -32.53 -11.62 -2.13
C VAL A 838 -31.77 -10.85 -3.21
N GLN A 839 -32.38 -10.60 -4.36
CA GLN A 839 -31.77 -9.75 -5.41
C GLN A 839 -31.61 -8.28 -4.98
N LEU A 840 -32.51 -7.74 -4.15
CA LEU A 840 -32.35 -6.43 -3.54
C LEU A 840 -31.18 -6.43 -2.54
N ASP A 841 -31.14 -7.42 -1.66
CA ASP A 841 -30.11 -7.58 -0.62
C ASP A 841 -28.71 -7.74 -1.25
N GLU A 842 -28.59 -8.56 -2.30
CA GLU A 842 -27.37 -8.69 -3.14
C GLU A 842 -26.97 -7.36 -3.80
N LYS A 843 -27.94 -6.56 -4.26
CA LYS A 843 -27.66 -5.26 -4.90
C LYS A 843 -27.29 -4.18 -3.90
N THR A 844 -27.83 -4.22 -2.68
CA THR A 844 -27.32 -3.37 -1.58
C THR A 844 -25.91 -3.77 -1.17
N ALA A 845 -25.61 -5.06 -1.03
CA ALA A 845 -24.25 -5.51 -0.72
C ALA A 845 -23.23 -5.11 -1.81
N GLN A 846 -23.62 -5.18 -3.10
CA GLN A 846 -22.78 -4.69 -4.21
C GLN A 846 -22.58 -3.16 -4.19
N LEU A 847 -23.58 -2.40 -3.72
CA LEU A 847 -23.43 -0.94 -3.54
C LEU A 847 -22.56 -0.60 -2.34
N GLU A 848 -22.67 -1.33 -1.23
CA GLU A 848 -21.81 -1.18 -0.05
C GLU A 848 -20.35 -1.52 -0.38
N GLU A 849 -20.09 -2.61 -1.10
CA GLU A 849 -18.75 -2.97 -1.55
C GLU A 849 -18.14 -1.92 -2.51
N LEU A 850 -18.97 -1.30 -3.37
CA LEU A 850 -18.54 -0.20 -4.24
C LEU A 850 -18.31 1.11 -3.48
N MET A 851 -19.10 1.41 -2.45
CA MET A 851 -18.87 2.53 -1.55
C MET A 851 -17.57 2.36 -0.76
N GLU A 852 -17.35 1.20 -0.17
CA GLU A 852 -16.12 0.90 0.60
C GLU A 852 -14.86 0.94 -0.29
N LYS A 853 -14.96 0.54 -1.56
CA LYS A 853 -13.90 0.73 -2.57
C LYS A 853 -13.69 2.21 -2.93
N LEU A 854 -14.75 3.02 -3.01
CA LEU A 854 -14.69 4.45 -3.27
C LEU A 854 -14.10 5.23 -2.09
N GLU A 855 -14.42 4.84 -0.86
CA GLU A 855 -13.85 5.42 0.37
C GLU A 855 -12.35 5.14 0.45
N ARG A 856 -11.90 3.88 0.29
CA ARG A 856 -10.47 3.54 0.21
C ARG A 856 -9.72 4.28 -0.91
N GLN A 857 -10.36 4.55 -2.05
CA GLN A 857 -9.76 5.37 -3.11
C GLN A 857 -9.70 6.87 -2.76
N ASN A 858 -10.65 7.39 -1.98
CA ASN A 858 -10.58 8.76 -1.48
C ASN A 858 -9.55 8.91 -0.35
N GLU A 859 -9.43 7.95 0.56
CA GLU A 859 -8.38 7.90 1.59
C GLU A 859 -6.99 7.93 0.94
N ARG A 860 -6.71 6.98 0.04
CA ARG A 860 -5.44 6.93 -0.70
C ARG A 860 -5.16 8.18 -1.53
N LYS A 861 -6.19 8.84 -2.05
CA LYS A 861 -6.07 10.12 -2.77
C LYS A 861 -5.71 11.27 -1.82
N GLU A 862 -6.21 11.27 -0.59
CA GLU A 862 -5.87 12.28 0.41
C GLU A 862 -4.47 12.04 1.00
N GLU A 863 -4.07 10.78 1.22
CA GLU A 863 -2.67 10.40 1.52
C GLU A 863 -1.70 10.93 0.43
N LEU A 864 -2.05 10.72 -0.85
CA LEU A 864 -1.24 11.19 -1.98
C LEU A 864 -1.20 12.71 -2.11
N LYS A 865 -2.25 13.43 -1.68
CA LYS A 865 -2.19 14.89 -1.55
C LYS A 865 -1.26 15.31 -0.42
N GLN A 866 -1.39 14.72 0.77
CA GLN A 866 -0.56 15.10 1.91
C GLN A 866 0.92 14.86 1.61
N LEU A 867 1.26 13.72 1.00
CA LEU A 867 2.62 13.44 0.55
C LEU A 867 3.09 14.42 -0.55
N LEU A 868 2.19 14.92 -1.39
CA LEU A 868 2.52 15.96 -2.38
C LEU A 868 2.75 17.33 -1.70
N GLU A 869 1.93 17.74 -0.73
CA GLU A 869 2.13 18.95 0.06
C GLU A 869 3.44 18.89 0.88
N GLU A 870 3.77 17.75 1.47
CA GLU A 870 5.04 17.49 2.15
C GLU A 870 6.23 17.62 1.18
N LYS A 871 6.12 17.11 -0.05
CA LYS A 871 7.18 17.25 -1.07
C LYS A 871 7.27 18.65 -1.68
N GLU A 872 6.17 19.39 -1.78
CA GLU A 872 6.20 20.80 -2.16
C GLU A 872 6.87 21.65 -1.05
N ALA A 873 6.64 21.33 0.22
CA ALA A 873 7.33 21.96 1.34
C ALA A 873 8.84 21.65 1.35
N GLU A 874 9.25 20.39 1.16
CA GLU A 874 10.66 20.01 1.01
C GLU A 874 11.34 20.75 -0.16
N LEU A 875 10.68 20.82 -1.32
CA LEU A 875 11.19 21.54 -2.48
C LEU A 875 11.34 23.04 -2.23
N GLU A 876 10.42 23.64 -1.47
CA GLU A 876 10.46 25.06 -1.14
C GLU A 876 11.52 25.38 -0.08
N ASP A 877 11.80 24.48 0.87
CA ASP A 877 12.94 24.61 1.79
C ASP A 877 14.29 24.37 1.09
N ILE A 878 14.36 23.47 0.10
CA ILE A 878 15.53 23.32 -0.78
C ILE A 878 15.75 24.61 -1.60
N ARG A 879 14.69 25.25 -2.11
CA ARG A 879 14.80 26.56 -2.80
C ARG A 879 15.27 27.68 -1.87
N LYS A 880 14.77 27.75 -0.63
CA LYS A 880 15.27 28.69 0.39
C LYS A 880 16.74 28.46 0.67
N ALA A 881 17.16 27.21 0.90
CA ALA A 881 18.56 26.84 1.11
C ALA A 881 19.44 27.21 -0.09
N TYR A 882 18.99 26.94 -1.32
CA TYR A 882 19.70 27.32 -2.54
C TYR A 882 19.81 28.84 -2.70
N SER A 883 18.75 29.61 -2.45
CA SER A 883 18.81 31.08 -2.53
C SER A 883 19.73 31.70 -1.46
N ALA A 884 19.73 31.15 -0.24
CA ALA A 884 20.67 31.55 0.82
C ALA A 884 22.13 31.18 0.49
N MET A 885 22.35 30.03 -0.15
CA MET A 885 23.67 29.62 -0.65
C MET A 885 24.14 30.52 -1.79
N ASN A 886 23.26 30.84 -2.74
CA ASN A 886 23.54 31.73 -3.86
C ASN A 886 23.85 33.17 -3.37
N LYS A 887 23.11 33.67 -2.38
CA LYS A 887 23.42 34.94 -1.73
C LYS A 887 24.82 34.92 -1.09
N LYS A 888 25.16 33.88 -0.32
CA LYS A 888 26.52 33.72 0.25
C LYS A 888 27.62 33.65 -0.82
N TRP A 889 27.32 33.20 -2.04
CA TRP A 889 28.24 33.25 -3.18
C TRP A 889 28.34 34.65 -3.80
N GLN A 890 27.23 35.39 -3.90
CA GLN A 890 27.24 36.80 -4.29
C GLN A 890 28.03 37.65 -3.28
N ASP A 891 27.74 37.53 -1.98
CA ASP A 891 28.45 38.24 -0.91
C ASP A 891 29.98 37.99 -0.97
N LYS A 892 30.39 36.76 -1.32
CA LYS A 892 31.80 36.40 -1.57
C LYS A 892 32.35 36.98 -2.86
N GLY A 893 31.56 37.05 -3.94
CA GLY A 893 31.95 37.66 -5.21
C GLY A 893 32.16 39.16 -5.08
N GLU A 894 31.31 39.83 -4.30
CA GLU A 894 31.46 41.25 -3.96
C GLU A 894 32.71 41.49 -3.09
N LEU A 895 32.97 40.62 -2.10
CA LEU A 895 34.20 40.67 -1.30
C LEU A 895 35.46 40.43 -2.15
N LEU A 896 35.44 39.46 -3.08
CA LEU A 896 36.54 39.22 -4.01
C LEU A 896 36.77 40.43 -4.93
N SER A 897 35.69 41.00 -5.49
CA SER A 897 35.76 42.22 -6.31
C SER A 897 36.35 43.40 -5.54
N HIS A 898 36.03 43.53 -4.24
CA HIS A 898 36.61 44.54 -3.37
C HIS A 898 38.11 44.30 -3.12
N LEU A 899 38.53 43.05 -2.87
CA LEU A 899 39.93 42.68 -2.71
C LEU A 899 40.74 42.87 -4.01
N GLU A 900 40.17 42.52 -5.16
CA GLU A 900 40.78 42.79 -6.48
C GLU A 900 40.95 44.29 -6.73
N MET A 901 39.96 45.11 -6.35
CA MET A 901 40.06 46.57 -6.41
C MET A 901 41.14 47.10 -5.46
N GLN A 902 41.24 46.59 -4.22
CA GLN A 902 42.33 46.95 -3.30
C GLN A 902 43.70 46.57 -3.87
N VAL A 903 43.86 45.36 -4.40
CA VAL A 903 45.11 44.89 -5.04
C VAL A 903 45.46 45.73 -6.26
N LYS A 904 44.47 46.14 -7.06
CA LYS A 904 44.67 47.04 -8.20
C LYS A 904 45.12 48.43 -7.74
N GLN A 905 44.46 49.03 -6.75
CA GLN A 905 44.89 50.29 -6.14
C GLN A 905 46.28 50.18 -5.52
N MET A 906 46.63 49.04 -4.93
CA MET A 906 47.96 48.79 -4.37
C MET A 906 49.02 48.75 -5.48
N LYS A 907 48.74 48.07 -6.61
CA LYS A 907 49.60 48.07 -7.80
C LYS A 907 49.77 49.48 -8.37
N GLU A 908 48.68 50.21 -8.64
CA GLU A 908 48.76 51.58 -9.15
C GLU A 908 49.56 52.50 -8.20
N ASN A 909 49.46 52.31 -6.88
CA ASN A 909 50.29 53.02 -5.91
C ASN A 909 51.77 52.58 -5.90
N PHE A 910 52.08 51.32 -6.24
CA PHE A 910 53.46 50.88 -6.47
C PHE A 910 54.01 51.43 -7.78
N ASP A 911 53.27 51.34 -8.89
CA ASP A 911 53.66 51.86 -10.21
C ASP A 911 53.95 53.38 -10.13
N ILE A 912 53.14 54.13 -9.39
CA ILE A 912 53.36 55.57 -9.13
C ILE A 912 54.62 55.82 -8.29
N LYS A 913 54.94 54.96 -7.32
CA LYS A 913 56.17 55.06 -6.52
C LYS A 913 57.41 54.69 -7.33
N GLU A 914 57.36 53.59 -8.09
CA GLU A 914 58.42 53.16 -8.99
C GLU A 914 58.71 54.24 -10.02
N LYS A 915 57.68 54.81 -10.66
CA LYS A 915 57.84 55.91 -11.61
C LYS A 915 58.50 57.14 -10.97
N LYS A 916 58.12 57.53 -9.75
CA LYS A 916 58.79 58.62 -9.02
C LYS A 916 60.26 58.33 -8.75
N LEU A 917 60.60 57.10 -8.32
CA LEU A 917 61.98 56.69 -8.08
C LEU A 917 62.81 56.64 -9.39
N ILE A 918 62.19 56.26 -10.51
CA ILE A 918 62.79 56.32 -11.85
C ILE A 918 63.02 57.78 -12.26
N ASP A 919 62.04 58.68 -12.07
CA ASP A 919 62.16 60.10 -12.40
C ASP A 919 63.21 60.81 -11.51
N GLU A 920 63.29 60.49 -10.23
CA GLU A 920 64.34 60.96 -9.30
C GLU A 920 65.73 60.44 -9.69
N ARG A 921 65.85 59.15 -10.01
CA ARG A 921 67.09 58.55 -10.53
C ARG A 921 67.53 59.20 -11.84
N ASN A 922 66.60 59.43 -12.77
CA ASN A 922 66.88 60.09 -14.04
C ASN A 922 67.32 61.55 -13.85
N LYS A 923 66.68 62.28 -12.93
CA LYS A 923 67.07 63.63 -12.54
C LYS A 923 68.46 63.67 -11.91
N SER A 924 68.79 62.71 -11.04
CA SER A 924 70.12 62.55 -10.44
C SER A 924 71.19 62.21 -11.48
N LEU A 925 70.91 61.29 -12.41
CA LEU A 925 71.78 60.99 -13.55
C LEU A 925 71.99 62.21 -14.45
N GLN A 926 70.97 63.05 -14.64
CA GLN A 926 71.09 64.27 -15.44
C GLN A 926 71.91 65.35 -14.71
N THR A 927 71.78 65.52 -13.39
CA THR A 927 72.67 66.43 -12.64
C THR A 927 74.10 65.90 -12.60
N GLN A 928 74.31 64.59 -12.53
CA GLN A 928 75.63 63.96 -12.66
C GLN A 928 76.24 64.23 -14.04
N LYS A 929 75.49 64.05 -15.14
CA LYS A 929 75.95 64.37 -16.50
C LYS A 929 76.35 65.84 -16.62
N VAL A 930 75.51 66.77 -16.21
CA VAL A 930 75.82 68.22 -16.26
C VAL A 930 77.02 68.58 -15.39
N ALA A 931 77.25 67.89 -14.27
CA ALA A 931 78.46 68.06 -13.47
C ALA A 931 79.71 67.49 -14.18
N MET A 932 79.61 66.33 -14.84
CA MET A 932 80.70 65.76 -15.63
C MET A 932 81.02 66.60 -16.88
N GLU A 933 80.01 67.12 -17.58
CA GLU A 933 80.17 68.04 -18.72
C GLU A 933 80.88 69.34 -18.31
N LYS A 934 80.55 69.89 -17.13
CA LYS A 934 81.27 71.03 -16.54
C LYS A 934 82.70 70.68 -16.17
N LEU A 935 82.95 69.50 -15.58
CA LEU A 935 84.30 69.03 -15.26
C LEU A 935 85.15 68.90 -16.54
N HIS A 936 84.63 68.23 -17.57
CA HIS A 936 85.32 68.10 -18.86
C HIS A 936 85.60 69.47 -19.48
N SER A 937 84.65 70.41 -19.45
CA SER A 937 84.84 71.78 -19.95
C SER A 937 85.92 72.56 -19.16
N MET A 938 86.02 72.34 -17.85
CA MET A 938 87.11 72.89 -17.02
C MET A 938 88.46 72.22 -17.34
N ASP A 939 88.52 70.90 -17.47
CA ASP A 939 89.74 70.17 -17.84
C ASP A 939 90.23 70.55 -19.24
N ASP A 940 89.31 70.78 -20.18
CA ASP A 940 89.56 71.32 -21.51
C ASP A 940 90.10 72.76 -21.47
N ALA A 941 89.57 73.61 -20.57
CA ALA A 941 90.06 74.97 -20.37
C ALA A 941 91.46 74.98 -19.74
N PHE A 942 91.70 74.15 -18.72
CA PHE A 942 93.03 73.94 -18.12
C PHE A 942 94.02 73.38 -19.15
N ARG A 943 93.59 72.45 -20.00
CA ARG A 943 94.43 71.90 -21.08
C ARG A 943 94.81 72.98 -22.09
N ARG A 944 93.86 73.78 -22.58
CA ARG A 944 94.15 74.91 -23.49
C ARG A 944 95.04 75.97 -22.83
N GLN A 945 94.88 76.22 -21.53
CA GLN A 945 95.77 77.13 -20.77
C GLN A 945 97.19 76.56 -20.64
N LEU A 946 97.32 75.25 -20.39
CA LEU A 946 98.61 74.57 -20.31
C LEU A 946 99.30 74.52 -21.69
N GLU A 947 98.57 74.21 -22.76
CA GLU A 947 99.05 74.25 -24.15
C GLU A 947 99.48 75.68 -24.53
N SER A 948 98.73 76.71 -24.11
CA SER A 948 99.08 78.11 -24.34
C SER A 948 100.33 78.56 -23.58
N THR A 949 100.51 78.14 -22.31
CA THR A 949 101.73 78.47 -21.54
C THR A 949 102.95 77.70 -22.05
N LEU A 950 102.80 76.44 -22.46
CA LEU A 950 103.85 75.67 -23.12
C LEU A 950 104.25 76.30 -24.48
N ALA A 951 103.28 76.75 -25.28
CA ALA A 951 103.56 77.46 -26.53
C ALA A 951 104.25 78.81 -26.30
N ALA A 952 103.86 79.55 -25.26
CA ALA A 952 104.53 80.79 -24.86
C ALA A 952 106.00 80.53 -24.46
N HIS A 953 106.26 79.55 -23.60
CA HIS A 953 107.63 79.18 -23.22
C HIS A 953 108.46 78.64 -24.39
N GLN A 954 107.85 77.93 -25.34
CA GLN A 954 108.54 77.55 -26.59
C GLN A 954 108.90 78.78 -27.45
N ALA A 955 108.03 79.78 -27.53
CA ALA A 955 108.33 81.04 -28.21
C ALA A 955 109.43 81.85 -27.50
N GLU A 956 109.43 81.91 -26.16
CA GLU A 956 110.49 82.53 -25.36
C GLU A 956 111.84 81.83 -25.56
N LEU A 957 111.86 80.49 -25.57
CA LEU A 957 113.07 79.70 -25.85
C LEU A 957 113.58 79.94 -27.28
N LEU A 958 112.70 80.04 -28.27
CA LEU A 958 113.07 80.41 -29.65
C LEU A 958 113.59 81.84 -29.74
N GLN A 959 113.01 82.79 -29.00
CA GLN A 959 113.51 84.17 -28.95
C GLN A 959 114.91 84.22 -28.31
N LEU A 960 115.11 83.55 -27.17
CA LEU A 960 116.40 83.45 -26.50
C LEU A 960 117.46 82.77 -27.39
N ALA A 961 117.09 81.70 -28.11
CA ALA A 961 117.96 81.05 -29.08
C ALA A 961 118.36 82.02 -30.22
N ASN A 962 117.41 82.77 -30.77
CA ASN A 962 117.68 83.78 -31.80
C ASN A 962 118.53 84.96 -31.29
N GLU A 963 118.36 85.40 -30.05
CA GLU A 963 119.23 86.42 -29.43
C GLU A 963 120.64 85.89 -29.16
N LYS A 964 120.77 84.62 -28.75
CA LYS A 964 122.08 83.97 -28.60
C LYS A 964 122.77 83.77 -29.95
N GLN A 965 122.03 83.39 -30.98
CA GLN A 965 122.55 83.31 -32.35
C GLN A 965 123.05 84.68 -32.84
N LYS A 966 122.28 85.76 -32.64
CA LYS A 966 122.73 87.14 -32.94
C LYS A 966 123.97 87.56 -32.13
N GLN A 967 124.08 87.13 -30.87
CA GLN A 967 125.27 87.38 -30.04
C GLN A 967 126.51 86.62 -30.58
N ILE A 968 126.32 85.40 -31.08
CA ILE A 968 127.37 84.61 -31.74
C ILE A 968 127.77 85.28 -33.08
N GLU A 969 126.81 85.70 -33.90
CA GLU A 969 127.06 86.39 -35.17
C GLU A 969 127.81 87.73 -34.96
N ALA A 970 127.39 88.54 -33.98
CA ALA A 970 128.07 89.78 -33.63
C ALA A 970 129.47 89.56 -33.00
N ALA A 971 129.70 88.41 -32.37
CA ALA A 971 131.05 87.99 -31.93
C ALA A 971 131.90 87.54 -33.12
N ASN A 972 131.34 86.76 -34.04
CA ASN A 972 132.01 86.30 -35.26
C ASN A 972 132.37 87.47 -36.19
N GLU A 973 131.54 88.51 -36.32
CA GLU A 973 131.93 89.74 -37.02
C GLU A 973 133.11 90.46 -36.34
N LYS A 974 133.20 90.42 -35.00
CA LYS A 974 134.34 91.02 -34.27
C LYS A 974 135.62 90.21 -34.51
N VAL A 975 135.52 88.88 -34.50
CA VAL A 975 136.64 88.00 -34.90
C VAL A 975 137.03 88.29 -36.34
N TYR A 976 136.09 88.38 -37.28
CA TYR A 976 136.37 88.71 -38.68
C TYR A 976 137.04 90.08 -38.86
N ARG A 977 136.60 91.11 -38.11
CA ARG A 977 137.26 92.43 -38.10
C ARG A 977 138.70 92.33 -37.60
N VAL A 978 138.95 91.61 -36.50
CA VAL A 978 140.31 91.39 -35.98
C VAL A 978 141.17 90.53 -36.92
N GLU A 979 140.60 89.53 -37.60
CA GLU A 979 141.29 88.78 -38.65
C GLU A 979 141.66 89.65 -39.84
N GLU A 980 140.79 90.56 -40.26
CA GLU A 980 141.05 91.48 -41.37
C GLU A 980 142.07 92.57 -40.99
N GLU A 981 142.03 93.10 -39.77
CA GLU A 981 143.09 93.93 -39.19
C GLU A 981 144.44 93.17 -39.15
N MET A 982 144.42 91.89 -38.76
CA MET A 982 145.62 91.04 -38.76
C MET A 982 146.11 90.73 -40.19
N ARG A 983 145.22 90.55 -41.17
CA ARG A 983 145.59 90.46 -42.60
C ARG A 983 146.21 91.76 -43.09
N GLN A 984 145.71 92.92 -42.69
CA GLN A 984 146.30 94.21 -43.04
C GLN A 984 147.69 94.37 -42.42
N LEU A 985 147.89 94.03 -41.15
CA LEU A 985 149.22 94.00 -40.51
C LEU A 985 150.18 93.01 -41.17
N LEU A 986 149.70 91.85 -41.62
CA LEU A 986 150.50 90.89 -42.39
C LEU A 986 150.85 91.40 -43.79
N GLN A 987 149.93 92.12 -44.45
CA GLN A 987 150.17 92.78 -45.74
C GLN A 987 151.17 93.94 -45.61
N GLU A 988 151.08 94.73 -44.53
CA GLU A 988 152.03 95.81 -44.22
C GLU A 988 153.42 95.27 -43.88
N THR A 989 153.52 94.22 -43.06
CA THR A 989 154.81 93.58 -42.78
C THR A 989 155.39 92.87 -44.02
N ALA A 990 154.56 92.29 -44.89
CA ALA A 990 155.01 91.75 -46.18
C ALA A 990 155.48 92.85 -47.14
N ASN A 991 154.83 94.02 -47.18
CA ASN A 991 155.26 95.17 -47.96
C ASN A 991 156.54 95.81 -47.40
N SER A 992 156.66 95.92 -46.07
CA SER A 992 157.88 96.35 -45.38
C SER A 992 159.04 95.38 -45.67
N LYS A 993 158.78 94.07 -45.64
CA LYS A 993 159.73 93.02 -46.04
C LYS A 993 160.15 93.16 -47.50
N LYS A 994 159.23 93.41 -48.44
CA LYS A 994 159.58 93.72 -49.85
C LYS A 994 160.48 94.96 -49.98
N VAL A 995 160.16 96.05 -49.29
CA VAL A 995 160.99 97.27 -49.28
C VAL A 995 162.38 97.01 -48.68
N MET A 996 162.46 96.14 -47.67
CA MET A 996 163.73 95.72 -47.07
C MET A 996 164.54 94.80 -48.01
N GLU A 997 163.90 93.80 -48.62
CA GLU A 997 164.48 92.93 -49.65
C GLU A 997 164.95 93.71 -50.88
N GLU A 998 164.23 94.77 -51.26
CA GLU A 998 164.61 95.62 -52.40
C GLU A 998 165.75 96.58 -52.05
N LYS A 999 165.81 97.08 -50.80
CA LYS A 999 167.02 97.77 -50.27
C LYS A 999 168.22 96.84 -50.22
N ILE A 1000 168.04 95.59 -49.75
CA ILE A 1000 169.07 94.57 -49.76
C ILE A 1000 169.49 94.26 -51.21
N ARG A 1001 168.56 94.09 -52.14
CA ARG A 1001 168.87 93.84 -53.57
C ARG A 1001 169.65 94.99 -54.21
N ARG A 1002 169.36 96.25 -53.85
CA ARG A 1002 170.15 97.42 -54.29
C ARG A 1002 171.56 97.43 -53.68
N LEU A 1003 171.71 97.03 -52.41
CA LEU A 1003 173.02 96.84 -51.77
C LEU A 1003 173.79 95.64 -52.37
N THR A 1004 173.11 94.56 -52.74
CA THR A 1004 173.70 93.41 -53.43
C THR A 1004 174.12 93.77 -54.85
N SER A 1005 173.34 94.58 -55.59
CA SER A 1005 173.77 95.15 -56.88
C SER A 1005 175.05 95.95 -56.69
N ALA A 1006 175.04 96.93 -55.77
CA ALA A 1006 176.20 97.76 -55.47
C ALA A 1006 177.41 97.00 -54.85
N LEU A 1007 177.27 95.71 -54.51
CA LEU A 1007 178.36 94.82 -54.11
C LEU A 1007 178.82 93.93 -55.28
N SER A 1008 177.92 93.43 -56.11
CA SER A 1008 178.26 92.72 -57.35
C SER A 1008 178.98 93.64 -58.35
N ASP A 1009 178.55 94.90 -58.45
CA ASP A 1009 179.17 95.95 -59.28
C ASP A 1009 180.57 96.37 -58.76
N ILE A 1010 181.02 95.82 -57.62
CA ILE A 1010 182.38 95.96 -57.05
C ILE A 1010 183.19 94.64 -57.20
N GLN A 1011 182.55 93.54 -57.62
CA GLN A 1011 183.12 92.19 -57.59
C GLN A 1011 183.25 91.51 -58.97
N GLN A 1012 182.98 92.24 -60.06
CA GLN A 1012 183.37 91.86 -61.42
C GLN A 1012 184.18 92.99 -62.08
N ASP A 1013 185.28 92.58 -62.70
CA ASP A 1013 186.05 93.20 -63.80
C ASP A 1013 186.44 94.70 -63.63
N LEU A 1014 187.67 95.09 -63.28
CA LEU A 1014 188.94 94.39 -62.98
C LEU A 1014 189.50 93.44 -64.06
#